data_AF-A0A2R6CHF3-F1
#
_entry.id   AF-A0A2R6CHF3-F1
#
_cell.length_a   1.000
_cell.length_b   1.000
_cell.length_c   1.000
_cell.angle_alpha   90.00
_cell.angle_beta   90.00
_cell.angle_gamma   90.00
#
_symmetry.space_group_name_H-M   'P 1'
#
loop_
_entity.id
_entity.type
_entity.pdbx_description
1 polymer ?
#
loop_
_entity_poly.entity_id
_entity_poly.type
_entity_poly.pdbx_seq_one_letter_code
_entity_poly.pdbx_strand_id
1 'polypeptide(L)'
;AAVLYAQLTSGKPAKITSRTQSSDQAQYFELIVDTDTNEPEISAEQATEWDRPHGTRIELEMEANMRARQQLHEYIRNTAVVNPHARVELREPETHLKYARATDQLPAETEEIRPHPHGVELGTLIKMAEETDSYSVSGFLQGEFTRVGQKTAESIVDGFRDRHYGRAMSWRPPADHDPGVAPAVEEAVANKGAEATADFAERVTDQLGESERIAHHHVEAAVEAAGDAVQTEYGTTFGATVRENAVAAAWERVTAERESDLYVLIDAATTTRKDDAAIQGLAERLAAKFDPGDRHRVTHGRLQEYLDRAADMTEDRDDATFGDTARENVLEELWGAADRVPDDPPQVRAIAEDRDTASELLEAMRAADVIAPPTNCLAPITDELVEAGLQKVYDADFYAAATRDAAVHGGDPFIVEAGIAYGGELEERTADVLRFANRVPLVYQRGACATTDVIKGIGWRNYELDQPGGSGLPTGPAVVMVHVASTNVPFTSESKDAIANVPEIEHEIELAVREAARELKSYLKERRSRQQRRQKQDKLATILPAMAEKLAAVTGRGELDIDATLGRIMGDVLVTREQNGSVRLTVENNADTNAEPELTEIVAAEPTVETDAATVVEMDDEWFIRWAPTVGPGERATLTYDLPTDAGDGAATVSVEGIDEQQLTIDTERETDTTR
;
A
#
# COMPACT_ATOMS: atom_id res chain seq x y z
N ALA A 1 -28.37 -0.88 -17.45
CA ALA A 1 -28.12 0.46 -18.03
C ALA A 1 -28.05 0.46 -19.56
N ALA A 2 -27.06 -0.18 -20.21
CA ALA A 2 -26.91 -0.13 -21.67
C ALA A 2 -28.13 -0.66 -22.45
N VAL A 3 -28.71 -1.78 -22.02
CA VAL A 3 -29.95 -2.35 -22.60
C VAL A 3 -31.12 -1.37 -22.49
N LEU A 4 -31.34 -0.80 -21.29
CA LEU A 4 -32.39 0.20 -21.06
C LEU A 4 -32.21 1.42 -21.97
N TYR A 5 -31.00 1.97 -22.08
CA TYR A 5 -30.75 3.12 -22.96
C TYR A 5 -30.98 2.81 -24.43
N ALA A 6 -30.53 1.63 -24.89
CA ALA A 6 -30.78 1.15 -26.24
C ALA A 6 -32.28 1.03 -26.54
N GLN A 7 -33.02 0.38 -25.64
CA GLN A 7 -34.47 0.20 -25.76
C GLN A 7 -35.23 1.52 -25.75
N LEU A 8 -34.86 2.47 -24.87
CA LEU A 8 -35.51 3.78 -24.79
C LEU A 8 -35.29 4.64 -26.04
N THR A 9 -34.14 4.50 -26.69
CA THR A 9 -33.77 5.34 -27.85
C THR A 9 -34.17 4.72 -29.18
N SER A 10 -33.99 3.42 -29.37
CA SER A 10 -34.29 2.74 -30.64
C SER A 10 -35.61 1.97 -30.66
N GLY A 11 -36.16 1.64 -29.48
CA GLY A 11 -37.32 0.76 -29.33
C GLY A 11 -37.04 -0.72 -29.68
N LYS A 12 -35.78 -1.09 -29.92
CA LYS A 12 -35.41 -2.46 -30.33
C LYS A 12 -34.90 -3.29 -29.15
N PRO A 13 -35.16 -4.62 -29.15
CA PRO A 13 -34.65 -5.50 -28.10
C PRO A 13 -33.13 -5.66 -28.19
N ALA A 14 -32.51 -5.99 -27.06
CA ALA A 14 -31.11 -6.42 -27.04
C ALA A 14 -31.01 -7.85 -27.60
N LYS A 15 -30.16 -8.04 -28.62
CA LYS A 15 -29.96 -9.35 -29.24
C LYS A 15 -28.77 -10.03 -28.62
N ILE A 16 -28.97 -11.21 -28.06
CA ILE A 16 -27.95 -11.97 -27.34
C ILE A 16 -27.79 -13.33 -28.01
N THR A 17 -26.56 -13.68 -28.39
CA THR A 17 -26.20 -15.03 -28.86
C THR A 17 -25.16 -15.61 -27.92
N SER A 18 -25.42 -16.75 -27.28
CA SER A 18 -24.49 -17.36 -26.32
C SER A 18 -24.35 -18.87 -26.51
N ARG A 19 -23.16 -19.39 -26.23
CA ARG A 19 -22.84 -20.82 -26.25
C ARG A 19 -21.87 -21.13 -25.12
N THR A 20 -22.28 -21.99 -24.20
CA THR A 20 -21.42 -22.49 -23.12
C THR A 20 -20.45 -23.56 -23.66
N GLN A 21 -19.36 -23.79 -22.95
CA GLN A 21 -18.32 -24.74 -23.37
C GLN A 21 -18.83 -26.18 -23.54
N SER A 22 -19.85 -26.57 -22.78
CA SER A 22 -20.46 -27.90 -22.82
C SER A 22 -21.63 -28.03 -23.79
N SER A 23 -22.06 -26.93 -24.44
CA SER A 23 -23.22 -26.94 -25.33
C SER A 23 -22.84 -27.15 -26.80
N ASP A 24 -23.55 -28.06 -27.46
CA ASP A 24 -23.40 -28.31 -28.90
C ASP A 24 -24.04 -27.22 -29.77
N GLN A 25 -25.05 -26.52 -29.24
CA GLN A 25 -25.78 -25.46 -29.95
C GLN A 25 -25.67 -24.12 -29.23
N ALA A 26 -25.67 -23.04 -30.00
CA ALA A 26 -25.81 -21.69 -29.46
C ALA A 26 -27.29 -21.35 -29.28
N GLN A 27 -27.57 -20.50 -28.29
CA GLN A 27 -28.91 -19.96 -28.04
C GLN A 27 -28.96 -18.48 -28.42
N TYR A 28 -30.07 -18.09 -29.02
CA TYR A 28 -30.38 -16.72 -29.40
C TYR A 28 -31.58 -16.24 -28.59
N PHE A 29 -31.44 -15.06 -27.97
CA PHE A 29 -32.49 -14.41 -27.19
C PHE A 29 -32.65 -12.95 -27.62
N GLU A 30 -33.89 -12.47 -27.63
CA GLU A 30 -34.21 -11.06 -27.67
C GLU A 30 -34.74 -10.63 -26.29
N LEU A 31 -34.01 -9.72 -25.65
CA LEU A 31 -34.28 -9.25 -24.29
C LEU A 31 -34.86 -7.82 -24.33
N ILE A 32 -35.96 -7.64 -23.60
CA ILE A 32 -36.62 -6.36 -23.32
C ILE A 32 -36.68 -6.21 -21.79
N VAL A 33 -36.59 -4.99 -21.27
CA VAL A 33 -36.80 -4.71 -19.84
C VAL A 33 -38.11 -3.96 -19.68
N ASP A 34 -39.00 -4.48 -18.83
CA ASP A 34 -40.19 -3.75 -18.39
C ASP A 34 -39.76 -2.66 -17.39
N THR A 35 -39.97 -1.41 -17.75
CA THR A 35 -39.56 -0.26 -16.95
C THR A 35 -40.46 -0.01 -15.74
N ASP A 36 -41.67 -0.55 -15.71
CA ASP A 36 -42.61 -0.36 -14.60
C ASP A 36 -42.30 -1.34 -13.46
N THR A 37 -41.96 -2.58 -13.79
CA THR A 37 -41.63 -3.64 -12.82
C THR A 37 -40.14 -3.83 -12.59
N ASN A 38 -39.29 -3.28 -13.46
CA ASN A 38 -37.84 -3.53 -13.51
C ASN A 38 -37.52 -5.03 -13.69
N GLU A 39 -38.38 -5.76 -14.40
CA GLU A 39 -38.21 -7.18 -14.71
C GLU A 39 -37.82 -7.41 -16.18
N PRO A 40 -36.97 -8.41 -16.47
CA PRO A 40 -36.64 -8.78 -17.84
C PRO A 40 -37.76 -9.59 -18.52
N GLU A 41 -38.05 -9.27 -19.77
CA GLU A 41 -38.96 -10.01 -20.65
C GLU A 41 -38.18 -10.56 -21.86
N ILE A 42 -38.34 -11.86 -22.14
CA ILE A 42 -37.75 -12.51 -23.32
C ILE A 42 -38.81 -12.54 -24.44
N SER A 43 -38.62 -11.75 -25.49
CA SER A 43 -39.56 -11.66 -26.61
C SER A 43 -39.36 -12.75 -27.66
N ALA A 44 -38.14 -13.28 -27.76
CA ALA A 44 -37.82 -14.40 -28.65
C ALA A 44 -36.70 -15.26 -28.04
N GLU A 45 -36.82 -16.57 -28.20
CA GLU A 45 -35.82 -17.57 -27.80
C GLU A 45 -35.77 -18.68 -28.86
N GLN A 46 -34.57 -18.97 -29.37
CA GLN A 46 -34.38 -20.06 -30.34
C GLN A 46 -32.93 -20.55 -30.36
N ALA A 47 -32.73 -21.81 -30.73
CA ALA A 47 -31.41 -22.33 -31.07
C ALA A 47 -30.90 -21.69 -32.37
N THR A 48 -29.60 -21.40 -32.42
CA THR A 48 -28.92 -20.85 -33.60
C THR A 48 -27.57 -21.52 -33.82
N GLU A 49 -27.08 -21.46 -35.06
CA GLU A 49 -25.71 -21.84 -35.38
C GLU A 49 -24.75 -20.70 -35.01
N TRP A 50 -23.55 -21.07 -34.55
CA TRP A 50 -22.49 -20.13 -34.26
C TRP A 50 -21.11 -20.73 -34.59
N ASP A 51 -20.24 -19.93 -35.21
CA ASP A 51 -18.92 -20.32 -35.70
C ASP A 51 -17.88 -20.52 -34.59
N ARG A 52 -18.19 -20.09 -33.35
CA ARG A 52 -17.28 -20.17 -32.20
C ARG A 52 -17.59 -21.38 -31.33
N PRO A 53 -16.56 -21.98 -30.69
CA PRO A 53 -16.76 -23.11 -29.77
C PRO A 53 -17.53 -22.70 -28.51
N HIS A 54 -17.37 -21.46 -28.03
CA HIS A 54 -18.10 -20.89 -26.89
C HIS A 54 -18.00 -19.35 -26.88
N GLY A 55 -18.84 -18.71 -26.06
CA GLY A 55 -18.77 -17.28 -25.73
C GLY A 55 -20.15 -16.62 -25.62
N THR A 56 -20.19 -15.28 -25.65
CA THR A 56 -21.42 -14.49 -25.73
C THR A 56 -21.22 -13.29 -26.65
N ARG A 57 -22.15 -13.04 -27.57
CA ARG A 57 -22.27 -11.84 -28.41
C ARG A 57 -23.51 -11.05 -27.97
N ILE A 58 -23.34 -9.75 -27.74
CA ILE A 58 -24.41 -8.82 -27.41
C ILE A 58 -24.44 -7.74 -28.49
N GLU A 59 -25.61 -7.54 -29.11
CA GLU A 59 -25.84 -6.53 -30.13
C GLU A 59 -26.92 -5.57 -29.63
N LEU A 60 -26.59 -4.29 -29.58
CA LEU A 60 -27.47 -3.21 -29.13
C LEU A 60 -27.59 -2.17 -30.24
N GLU A 61 -28.81 -1.75 -30.54
CA GLU A 61 -29.07 -0.62 -31.42
C GLU A 61 -29.58 0.55 -30.57
N MET A 62 -28.94 1.72 -30.69
CA MET A 62 -29.25 2.89 -29.87
C MET A 62 -28.98 4.17 -30.66
N GLU A 63 -29.69 5.24 -30.32
CA GLU A 63 -29.31 6.57 -30.79
C GLU A 63 -28.11 7.07 -29.97
N ALA A 64 -27.01 7.36 -30.66
CA ALA A 64 -25.78 7.86 -30.04
C ALA A 64 -25.08 8.85 -30.96
N ASN A 65 -24.15 9.64 -30.40
CA ASN A 65 -23.26 10.50 -31.17
C ASN A 65 -21.80 10.13 -30.91
N MET A 66 -20.94 10.36 -31.92
CA MET A 66 -19.52 10.04 -31.86
C MET A 66 -18.65 11.25 -31.52
N ARG A 67 -19.19 12.22 -30.74
CA ARG A 67 -18.41 13.40 -30.34
C ARG A 67 -17.19 13.02 -29.49
N ALA A 68 -17.30 11.93 -28.72
CA ALA A 68 -16.23 11.41 -27.86
C ALA A 68 -15.43 10.27 -28.52
N ARG A 69 -15.30 10.25 -29.85
CA ARG A 69 -14.60 9.18 -30.59
C ARG A 69 -13.15 9.00 -30.12
N GLN A 70 -12.44 10.10 -29.83
CA GLN A 70 -11.07 10.03 -29.34
C GLN A 70 -10.98 9.34 -27.98
N GLN A 71 -11.91 9.62 -27.06
CA GLN A 71 -11.97 8.97 -25.75
C GLN A 71 -12.34 7.49 -25.87
N LEU A 72 -13.18 7.11 -26.84
CA LEU A 72 -13.45 5.71 -27.14
C LEU A 72 -12.17 4.99 -27.62
N HIS A 73 -11.43 5.60 -28.54
CA HIS A 73 -10.16 5.03 -29.03
C HIS A 73 -9.14 4.91 -27.89
N GLU A 74 -9.06 5.92 -27.03
CA GLU A 74 -8.22 5.90 -25.84
C GLU A 74 -8.64 4.79 -24.88
N TYR A 75 -9.93 4.61 -24.61
CA TYR A 75 -10.44 3.54 -23.75
C TYR A 75 -10.05 2.16 -24.29
N ILE A 76 -10.22 1.92 -25.59
CA ILE A 76 -9.86 0.64 -26.23
C ILE A 76 -8.34 0.42 -26.20
N ARG A 77 -7.55 1.45 -26.50
CA ARG A 77 -6.09 1.40 -26.43
C ARG A 77 -5.62 1.07 -25.01
N ASN A 78 -6.11 1.81 -24.02
CA ASN A 78 -5.72 1.63 -22.62
C ASN A 78 -6.19 0.25 -22.09
N THR A 79 -7.36 -0.23 -22.52
CA THR A 79 -7.83 -1.59 -22.21
C THR A 79 -6.87 -2.65 -22.75
N ALA A 80 -6.26 -2.41 -23.91
CA ALA A 80 -5.29 -3.32 -24.51
C ALA A 80 -3.95 -3.32 -23.75
N VAL A 81 -3.53 -2.19 -23.17
CA VAL A 81 -2.35 -2.05 -22.30
C VAL A 81 -2.54 -2.87 -21.03
N VAL A 82 -3.62 -2.61 -20.29
CA VAL A 82 -3.85 -3.22 -18.96
C VAL A 82 -4.22 -4.71 -19.03
N ASN A 83 -4.58 -5.21 -20.21
CA ASN A 83 -4.88 -6.62 -20.48
C ASN A 83 -3.97 -7.18 -21.59
N PRO A 84 -2.68 -7.46 -21.31
CA PRO A 84 -1.74 -7.95 -22.31
C PRO A 84 -2.11 -9.33 -22.85
N HIS A 85 -2.79 -10.15 -22.04
CA HIS A 85 -3.27 -11.49 -22.40
C HIS A 85 -4.45 -11.50 -23.38
N ALA A 86 -5.15 -10.37 -23.51
CA ALA A 86 -6.36 -10.26 -24.33
C ALA A 86 -6.06 -9.72 -25.74
N ARG A 87 -6.78 -10.26 -26.73
CA ARG A 87 -6.88 -9.64 -28.06
C ARG A 87 -8.06 -8.67 -28.06
N VAL A 88 -7.80 -7.40 -28.35
CA VAL A 88 -8.82 -6.34 -28.39
C VAL A 88 -8.92 -5.81 -29.82
N GLU A 89 -10.14 -5.72 -30.35
CA GLU A 89 -10.40 -5.28 -31.72
C GLU A 89 -11.60 -4.33 -31.74
N LEU A 90 -11.39 -3.11 -32.23
CA LEU A 90 -12.44 -2.12 -32.48
C LEU A 90 -12.59 -1.95 -34.00
N ARG A 91 -13.80 -2.20 -34.51
CA ARG A 91 -14.16 -1.97 -35.90
C ARG A 91 -15.17 -0.84 -36.00
N GLU A 92 -14.73 0.30 -36.47
CA GLU A 92 -15.56 1.42 -36.90
C GLU A 92 -15.69 1.42 -38.44
N PRO A 93 -16.66 2.18 -39.00
CA PRO A 93 -16.83 2.26 -40.46
C PRO A 93 -15.56 2.66 -41.24
N GLU A 94 -14.73 3.54 -40.67
CA GLU A 94 -13.53 4.08 -41.32
C GLU A 94 -12.21 3.67 -40.64
N THR A 95 -12.27 2.98 -39.50
CA THR A 95 -11.09 2.72 -38.67
C THR A 95 -11.17 1.31 -38.09
N HIS A 96 -10.04 0.62 -38.12
CA HIS A 96 -9.91 -0.71 -37.53
C HIS A 96 -8.68 -0.72 -36.62
N LEU A 97 -8.91 -0.72 -35.31
CA LEU A 97 -7.86 -0.84 -34.30
C LEU A 97 -7.80 -2.29 -33.85
N LYS A 98 -6.62 -2.90 -33.95
CA LYS A 98 -6.41 -4.28 -33.57
C LYS A 98 -5.15 -4.40 -32.73
N TYR A 99 -5.31 -4.92 -31.51
CA TYR A 99 -4.23 -5.17 -30.56
C TYR A 99 -4.14 -6.68 -30.31
N ALA A 100 -3.07 -7.31 -30.78
CA ALA A 100 -2.82 -8.74 -30.56
C ALA A 100 -2.46 -9.04 -29.11
N ARG A 101 -2.59 -10.29 -28.67
CA ARG A 101 -2.11 -10.69 -27.34
C ARG A 101 -0.58 -10.55 -27.27
N ALA A 102 -0.07 -10.06 -26.14
CA ALA A 102 1.37 -10.01 -25.86
C ALA A 102 1.85 -11.21 -25.03
N THR A 103 0.94 -11.80 -24.24
CA THR A 103 1.24 -12.97 -23.41
C THR A 103 0.11 -14.00 -23.46
N ASP A 104 0.46 -15.24 -23.14
CA ASP A 104 -0.47 -16.34 -22.91
C ASP A 104 -0.89 -16.48 -21.44
N GLN A 105 -0.15 -15.84 -20.54
CA GLN A 105 -0.39 -15.88 -19.09
C GLN A 105 -1.69 -15.19 -18.73
N LEU A 106 -2.59 -15.94 -18.09
CA LEU A 106 -3.85 -15.40 -17.58
C LEU A 106 -3.63 -14.73 -16.21
N PRO A 107 -4.49 -13.75 -15.86
CA PRO A 107 -4.53 -13.20 -14.50
C PRO A 107 -4.74 -14.29 -13.45
N ALA A 108 -4.20 -14.07 -12.24
CA ALA A 108 -4.50 -14.95 -11.11
C ALA A 108 -6.00 -14.94 -10.80
N GLU A 109 -6.53 -16.11 -10.42
CA GLU A 109 -7.89 -16.21 -9.91
C GLU A 109 -7.96 -15.59 -8.52
N THR A 110 -9.01 -14.79 -8.28
CA THR A 110 -9.23 -14.13 -6.99
C THR A 110 -10.22 -14.92 -6.15
N GLU A 111 -9.99 -14.96 -4.84
CA GLU A 111 -10.95 -15.51 -3.88
C GLU A 111 -11.81 -14.39 -3.28
N GLU A 112 -13.10 -14.66 -3.10
CA GLU A 112 -13.99 -13.75 -2.39
C GLU A 112 -13.64 -13.74 -0.90
N ILE A 113 -13.60 -12.55 -0.31
CA ILE A 113 -13.33 -12.37 1.12
C ILE A 113 -14.49 -11.66 1.79
N ARG A 114 -14.69 -11.97 3.07
CA ARG A 114 -15.61 -11.23 3.93
C ARG A 114 -15.09 -9.82 4.20
N PRO A 115 -15.98 -8.85 4.46
CA PRO A 115 -15.58 -7.48 4.80
C PRO A 115 -14.66 -7.43 6.02
N HIS A 116 -13.75 -6.46 6.04
CA HIS A 116 -12.94 -6.14 7.21
C HIS A 116 -13.69 -5.15 8.11
N PRO A 117 -13.61 -5.27 9.46
CA PRO A 117 -14.35 -4.38 10.37
C PRO A 117 -14.13 -2.87 10.12
N HIS A 118 -12.90 -2.47 9.77
CA HIS A 118 -12.58 -1.07 9.50
C HIS A 118 -13.14 -0.53 8.18
N GLY A 119 -13.57 -1.39 7.26
CA GLY A 119 -14.11 -1.01 5.94
C GLY A 119 -15.61 -1.07 5.82
N VAL A 120 -16.29 -1.33 6.93
CA VAL A 120 -17.74 -1.40 6.94
C VAL A 120 -18.33 -0.03 7.31
N GLU A 121 -19.38 0.34 6.58
CA GLU A 121 -20.20 1.51 6.88
C GLU A 121 -21.47 1.10 7.63
N LEU A 122 -22.11 2.06 8.31
CA LEU A 122 -23.29 1.81 9.13
C LEU A 122 -24.41 1.08 8.38
N GLY A 123 -24.70 1.49 7.14
CA GLY A 123 -25.74 0.85 6.32
C GLY A 123 -25.42 -0.61 6.00
N THR A 124 -24.16 -0.91 5.69
CA THR A 124 -23.69 -2.27 5.43
C THR A 124 -23.73 -3.12 6.71
N LEU A 125 -23.29 -2.56 7.84
CA LEU A 125 -23.35 -3.24 9.14
C LEU A 125 -24.78 -3.63 9.51
N ILE A 126 -25.74 -2.69 9.37
CA ILE A 126 -27.16 -2.95 9.65
C ILE A 126 -27.68 -4.07 8.74
N LYS A 127 -27.42 -3.98 7.43
CA LYS A 127 -27.86 -5.01 6.47
C LYS A 127 -27.27 -6.39 6.82
N MET A 128 -25.99 -6.46 7.15
CA MET A 128 -25.36 -7.71 7.58
C MET A 128 -25.97 -8.25 8.88
N ALA A 129 -26.28 -7.37 9.84
CA ALA A 129 -26.93 -7.73 11.09
C ALA A 129 -28.39 -8.20 10.90
N GLU A 130 -29.10 -7.70 9.88
CA GLU A 130 -30.44 -8.18 9.50
C GLU A 130 -30.40 -9.56 8.83
N GLU A 131 -29.37 -9.84 8.02
CA GLU A 131 -29.23 -11.06 7.21
C GLU A 131 -28.54 -12.23 7.95
N THR A 132 -27.76 -11.96 9.01
CA THR A 132 -26.99 -12.99 9.69
C THR A 132 -27.85 -14.02 10.45
N ASP A 133 -27.36 -15.26 10.50
CA ASP A 133 -27.92 -16.33 11.33
C ASP A 133 -27.44 -16.28 12.80
N SER A 134 -26.48 -15.40 13.12
CA SER A 134 -25.90 -15.29 14.46
C SER A 134 -26.81 -14.55 15.45
N TYR A 135 -27.04 -15.14 16.63
CA TYR A 135 -27.83 -14.51 17.70
C TYR A 135 -27.01 -13.55 18.58
N SER A 136 -25.71 -13.81 18.75
CA SER A 136 -24.82 -13.02 19.60
C SER A 136 -23.88 -12.14 18.78
N VAL A 137 -23.53 -10.97 19.33
CA VAL A 137 -22.60 -10.02 18.69
C VAL A 137 -21.24 -10.66 18.44
N SER A 138 -20.73 -11.43 19.42
CA SER A 138 -19.45 -12.13 19.27
C SER A 138 -19.48 -13.17 18.15
N GLY A 139 -20.60 -13.90 17.98
CA GLY A 139 -20.78 -14.85 16.88
C GLY A 139 -20.85 -14.16 15.53
N PHE A 140 -21.62 -13.08 15.43
CA PHE A 140 -21.72 -12.24 14.24
C PHE A 140 -20.37 -11.67 13.80
N LEU A 141 -19.61 -11.11 14.74
CA LEU A 141 -18.28 -10.53 14.47
C LEU A 141 -17.30 -11.58 13.91
N GLN A 142 -17.31 -12.81 14.43
CA GLN A 142 -16.44 -13.89 13.96
C GLN A 142 -16.94 -14.55 12.66
N GLY A 143 -18.26 -14.54 12.45
CA GLY A 143 -18.93 -15.19 11.31
C GLY A 143 -18.94 -14.33 10.05
N GLU A 144 -19.10 -13.01 10.18
CA GLU A 144 -19.35 -12.14 9.02
C GLU A 144 -18.15 -11.29 8.62
N PHE A 145 -17.11 -11.21 9.44
CA PHE A 145 -15.94 -10.38 9.18
C PHE A 145 -14.66 -11.19 9.03
N THR A 146 -13.74 -10.70 8.19
CA THR A 146 -12.39 -11.28 8.08
C THR A 146 -11.51 -10.83 9.24
N ARG A 147 -10.53 -11.67 9.61
CA ARG A 147 -9.52 -11.39 10.66
C ARG A 147 -10.05 -11.17 12.08
N VAL A 148 -11.32 -11.49 12.34
CA VAL A 148 -11.89 -11.44 13.69
C VAL A 148 -11.93 -12.83 14.31
N GLY A 149 -11.00 -13.07 15.26
CA GLY A 149 -11.04 -14.24 16.14
C GLY A 149 -11.74 -13.93 17.47
N GLN A 150 -11.82 -14.92 18.36
CA GLN A 150 -12.46 -14.78 19.67
C GLN A 150 -11.95 -13.57 20.48
N LYS A 151 -10.63 -13.42 20.61
CA LYS A 151 -10.04 -12.30 21.39
C LYS A 151 -10.37 -10.93 20.81
N THR A 152 -10.35 -10.82 19.49
CA THR A 152 -10.69 -9.56 18.79
C THR A 152 -12.18 -9.27 18.94
N ALA A 153 -13.04 -10.28 18.81
CA ALA A 153 -14.47 -10.14 19.04
C ALA A 153 -14.79 -9.73 20.48
N GLU A 154 -14.11 -10.32 21.47
CA GLU A 154 -14.21 -9.93 22.89
C GLU A 154 -13.82 -8.45 23.05
N SER A 155 -12.68 -8.02 22.50
CA SER A 155 -12.24 -6.62 22.55
C SER A 155 -13.24 -5.64 21.91
N ILE A 156 -13.86 -6.02 20.79
CA ILE A 156 -14.89 -5.19 20.13
C ILE A 156 -16.16 -5.13 20.98
N VAL A 157 -16.63 -6.27 21.49
CA VAL A 157 -17.83 -6.34 22.36
C VAL A 157 -17.62 -5.53 23.64
N ASP A 158 -16.42 -5.58 24.18
CA ASP A 158 -16.00 -4.80 25.34
C ASP A 158 -16.01 -3.30 25.08
N GLY A 159 -15.45 -2.86 23.96
CA GLY A 159 -15.55 -1.47 23.52
C GLY A 159 -16.99 -1.04 23.23
N PHE A 160 -17.82 -1.95 22.72
CA PHE A 160 -19.24 -1.70 22.48
C PHE A 160 -20.01 -1.53 23.80
N ARG A 161 -19.79 -2.39 24.81
CA ARG A 161 -20.37 -2.24 26.15
C ARG A 161 -20.01 -0.91 26.79
N ASP A 162 -18.74 -0.51 26.69
CA ASP A 162 -18.25 0.77 27.22
C ASP A 162 -18.96 1.98 26.57
N ARG A 163 -19.44 1.84 25.32
CA ARG A 163 -20.20 2.87 24.61
C ARG A 163 -21.69 2.81 24.91
N HIS A 164 -22.27 1.61 24.90
CA HIS A 164 -23.70 1.39 25.00
C HIS A 164 -24.23 1.51 26.44
N TYR A 165 -23.54 0.91 27.40
CA TYR A 165 -23.92 0.93 28.81
C TYR A 165 -23.10 1.92 29.65
N GLY A 166 -21.94 2.34 29.14
CA GLY A 166 -20.94 3.06 29.92
C GLY A 166 -20.15 2.13 30.84
N ARG A 167 -19.18 2.72 31.55
CA ARG A 167 -18.47 2.08 32.65
C ARG A 167 -19.06 2.49 33.99
N ALA A 168 -18.96 1.63 34.98
CA ALA A 168 -19.37 1.93 36.35
C ALA A 168 -18.22 2.62 37.08
N MET A 169 -18.43 3.86 37.54
CA MET A 169 -17.45 4.53 38.38
C MET A 169 -17.23 3.72 39.66
N SER A 170 -15.98 3.35 39.91
CA SER A 170 -15.61 2.61 41.12
C SER A 170 -15.15 3.59 42.20
N TRP A 171 -15.33 3.22 43.47
CA TRP A 171 -15.03 4.05 44.63
C TRP A 171 -14.19 3.28 45.64
N ARG A 172 -13.35 3.96 46.40
CA ARG A 172 -12.60 3.34 47.50
C ARG A 172 -13.56 2.77 48.55
N PRO A 173 -13.22 1.64 49.20
CA PRO A 173 -13.98 1.14 50.33
C PRO A 173 -14.01 2.17 51.47
N PRO A 174 -15.08 2.19 52.30
CA PRO A 174 -15.16 3.09 53.45
C PRO A 174 -13.93 2.94 54.36
N ALA A 175 -13.40 4.06 54.84
CA ALA A 175 -12.24 4.06 55.71
C ALA A 175 -12.55 3.44 57.09
N ASP A 176 -11.52 2.91 57.76
CA ASP A 176 -11.63 2.18 59.05
C ASP A 176 -12.34 2.94 60.20
N HIS A 177 -12.58 4.25 60.04
CA HIS A 177 -13.18 5.13 61.05
C HIS A 177 -14.65 5.50 60.77
N ASP A 178 -15.20 5.13 59.61
CA ASP A 178 -16.63 5.29 59.27
C ASP A 178 -17.41 4.04 59.74
N PRO A 179 -18.67 4.12 60.23
CA PRO A 179 -19.56 2.96 60.26
C PRO A 179 -19.54 2.22 58.92
N GLY A 180 -18.84 1.09 58.90
CA GLY A 180 -18.60 0.29 57.70
C GLY A 180 -19.87 -0.26 57.07
N VAL A 181 -19.69 -1.09 56.04
CA VAL A 181 -20.81 -1.64 55.26
C VAL A 181 -21.70 -2.57 56.10
N ALA A 182 -21.13 -3.39 56.98
CA ALA A 182 -21.89 -4.41 57.71
C ALA A 182 -23.05 -3.86 58.55
N PRO A 183 -22.88 -2.83 59.42
CA PRO A 183 -24.00 -2.29 60.20
C PRO A 183 -25.16 -1.76 59.34
N ALA A 184 -24.85 -1.13 58.19
CA ALA A 184 -25.87 -0.59 57.29
C ALA A 184 -26.67 -1.72 56.60
N VAL A 185 -25.97 -2.78 56.17
CA VAL A 185 -26.61 -3.97 55.58
C VAL A 185 -27.45 -4.72 56.61
N GLU A 186 -26.95 -4.87 57.84
CA GLU A 186 -27.67 -5.54 58.93
C GLU A 186 -28.99 -4.83 59.27
N GLU A 187 -28.97 -3.50 59.36
CA GLU A 187 -30.17 -2.67 59.58
C GLU A 187 -31.17 -2.83 58.42
N ALA A 188 -30.69 -2.85 57.18
CA ALA A 188 -31.52 -2.98 55.99
C ALA A 188 -32.24 -4.34 55.87
N VAL A 189 -31.67 -5.40 56.47
CA VAL A 189 -32.18 -6.78 56.36
C VAL A 189 -32.73 -7.37 57.68
N ALA A 190 -32.89 -6.53 58.71
CA ALA A 190 -33.25 -6.88 60.10
C ALA A 190 -34.58 -7.65 60.30
N ASN A 191 -35.36 -7.92 59.24
CA ASN A 191 -36.59 -8.71 59.29
C ASN A 191 -36.34 -10.25 59.32
N LYS A 192 -35.10 -10.69 59.53
CA LYS A 192 -34.66 -12.11 59.51
C LYS A 192 -33.97 -12.49 60.83
N GLY A 193 -33.58 -13.77 60.98
CA GLY A 193 -32.93 -14.25 62.20
C GLY A 193 -31.60 -13.54 62.44
N ALA A 194 -31.35 -13.04 63.66
CA ALA A 194 -30.22 -12.18 63.98
C ALA A 194 -28.84 -12.75 63.58
N GLU A 195 -28.62 -14.05 63.77
CA GLU A 195 -27.37 -14.72 63.41
C GLU A 195 -27.15 -14.76 61.90
N ALA A 196 -28.20 -15.06 61.13
CA ALA A 196 -28.14 -15.09 59.66
C ALA A 196 -28.01 -13.70 59.05
N THR A 197 -28.62 -12.68 59.67
CA THR A 197 -28.50 -11.26 59.26
C THR A 197 -27.09 -10.72 59.49
N ALA A 198 -26.47 -11.05 60.62
CA ALA A 198 -25.11 -10.62 60.94
C ALA A 198 -24.07 -11.29 60.01
N ASP A 199 -24.15 -12.60 59.82
CA ASP A 199 -23.25 -13.34 58.92
C ASP A 199 -23.40 -12.88 57.45
N PHE A 200 -24.63 -12.60 57.01
CA PHE A 200 -24.87 -12.01 55.70
C PHE A 200 -24.14 -10.66 55.52
N ALA A 201 -24.26 -9.76 56.49
CA ALA A 201 -23.65 -8.44 56.43
C ALA A 201 -22.11 -8.47 56.50
N GLU A 202 -21.56 -9.39 57.29
CA GLU A 202 -20.12 -9.64 57.39
C GLU A 202 -19.57 -10.14 56.05
N ARG A 203 -20.19 -11.15 55.43
CA ARG A 203 -19.76 -11.68 54.12
C ARG A 203 -19.80 -10.65 53.00
N VAL A 204 -20.84 -9.81 52.96
CA VAL A 204 -20.89 -8.71 51.98
C VAL A 204 -19.71 -7.76 52.17
N THR A 205 -19.40 -7.41 53.43
CA THR A 205 -18.30 -6.49 53.74
C THR A 205 -16.94 -7.10 53.43
N ASP A 206 -16.72 -8.36 53.78
CA ASP A 206 -15.49 -9.08 53.50
C ASP A 206 -15.22 -9.15 52.00
N GLN A 207 -16.23 -9.55 51.20
CA GLN A 207 -16.10 -9.66 49.76
C GLN A 207 -15.83 -8.30 49.09
N LEU A 208 -16.45 -7.23 49.58
CA LEU A 208 -16.17 -5.88 49.09
C LEU A 208 -14.76 -5.40 49.49
N GLY A 209 -14.27 -5.81 50.65
CA GLY A 209 -12.92 -5.50 51.15
C GLY A 209 -11.78 -6.17 50.37
N GLU A 210 -12.07 -7.15 49.52
CA GLU A 210 -11.08 -7.78 48.64
C GLU A 210 -10.67 -6.88 47.45
N SER A 211 -11.49 -5.88 47.12
CA SER A 211 -11.28 -5.00 45.97
C SER A 211 -10.72 -3.65 46.40
N GLU A 212 -9.71 -3.14 45.69
CA GLU A 212 -9.15 -1.80 45.94
C GLU A 212 -10.17 -0.67 45.64
N ARG A 213 -11.05 -0.91 44.66
CA ARG A 213 -12.17 -0.03 44.32
C ARG A 213 -13.42 -0.85 44.03
N ILE A 214 -14.57 -0.32 44.42
CA ILE A 214 -15.87 -0.98 44.40
C ILE A 214 -16.79 -0.24 43.44
N ALA A 215 -17.29 -0.95 42.42
CA ALA A 215 -18.36 -0.50 41.56
C ALA A 215 -19.71 -1.06 42.02
N HIS A 216 -20.82 -0.50 41.53
CA HIS A 216 -22.16 -0.92 41.95
C HIS A 216 -22.40 -2.42 41.71
N HIS A 217 -21.95 -2.98 40.59
CA HIS A 217 -22.12 -4.40 40.28
C HIS A 217 -21.30 -5.32 41.19
N HIS A 218 -20.21 -4.83 41.80
CA HIS A 218 -19.49 -5.58 42.84
C HIS A 218 -20.35 -5.72 44.10
N VAL A 219 -21.10 -4.69 44.47
CA VAL A 219 -22.05 -4.73 45.58
C VAL A 219 -23.19 -5.69 45.28
N GLU A 220 -23.79 -5.63 44.09
CA GLU A 220 -24.82 -6.59 43.65
C GLU A 220 -24.29 -8.04 43.72
N ALA A 221 -23.10 -8.30 43.18
CA ALA A 221 -22.49 -9.63 43.22
C ALA A 221 -22.18 -10.12 44.64
N ALA A 222 -21.71 -9.24 45.52
CA ALA A 222 -21.41 -9.58 46.90
C ALA A 222 -22.67 -9.92 47.70
N VAL A 223 -23.73 -9.14 47.53
CA VAL A 223 -25.04 -9.37 48.16
C VAL A 223 -25.66 -10.68 47.68
N GLU A 224 -25.60 -10.97 46.38
CA GLU A 224 -26.11 -12.22 45.81
C GLU A 224 -25.34 -13.43 46.36
N ALA A 225 -24.00 -13.38 46.32
CA ALA A 225 -23.14 -14.47 46.81
C ALA A 225 -23.32 -14.72 48.33
N ALA A 226 -23.37 -13.66 49.14
CA ALA A 226 -23.64 -13.76 50.57
C ALA A 226 -25.03 -14.34 50.84
N GLY A 227 -26.04 -13.95 50.05
CA GLY A 227 -27.41 -14.44 50.18
C GLY A 227 -27.52 -15.94 49.92
N ASP A 228 -26.82 -16.43 48.91
CA ASP A 228 -26.79 -17.86 48.55
C ASP A 228 -26.02 -18.70 49.58
N ALA A 229 -24.94 -18.13 50.13
CA ALA A 229 -24.17 -18.77 51.19
C ALA A 229 -24.99 -18.90 52.49
N VAL A 230 -25.68 -17.84 52.91
CA VAL A 230 -26.54 -17.87 54.10
C VAL A 230 -27.76 -18.78 53.91
N GLN A 231 -28.32 -18.84 52.71
CA GLN A 231 -29.37 -19.82 52.41
C GLN A 231 -28.87 -21.26 52.59
N THR A 232 -27.64 -21.54 52.19
CA THR A 232 -27.03 -22.87 52.31
C THR A 232 -26.76 -23.24 53.77
N GLU A 233 -26.24 -22.31 54.56
CA GLU A 233 -25.81 -22.56 55.93
C GLU A 233 -26.96 -22.52 56.95
N TYR A 234 -27.84 -21.52 56.83
CA TYR A 234 -28.90 -21.25 57.81
C TYR A 234 -30.30 -21.62 57.31
N GLY A 235 -30.45 -22.07 56.06
CA GLY A 235 -31.75 -22.31 55.44
C GLY A 235 -32.60 -21.05 55.27
N THR A 236 -32.00 -19.86 55.42
CA THR A 236 -32.69 -18.57 55.41
C THR A 236 -32.54 -17.92 54.05
N THR A 237 -33.65 -17.72 53.33
CA THR A 237 -33.63 -17.00 52.05
C THR A 237 -33.89 -15.50 52.25
N PHE A 238 -32.95 -14.69 51.76
CA PHE A 238 -33.16 -13.28 51.49
C PHE A 238 -33.76 -13.13 50.08
N GLY A 239 -35.02 -12.67 50.01
CA GLY A 239 -35.70 -12.46 48.73
C GLY A 239 -35.21 -11.20 48.01
N ALA A 240 -35.59 -11.05 46.74
CA ALA A 240 -35.13 -9.98 45.86
C ALA A 240 -35.19 -8.58 46.50
N THR A 241 -36.33 -8.19 47.07
CA THR A 241 -36.48 -6.88 47.74
C THR A 241 -35.54 -6.68 48.93
N VAL A 242 -35.22 -7.75 49.66
CA VAL A 242 -34.30 -7.65 50.80
C VAL A 242 -32.86 -7.52 50.32
N ARG A 243 -32.51 -8.22 49.23
CA ARG A 243 -31.21 -8.08 48.55
C ARG A 243 -31.07 -6.68 47.95
N GLU A 244 -32.10 -6.14 47.30
CA GLU A 244 -32.11 -4.76 46.78
C GLU A 244 -31.88 -3.72 47.88
N ASN A 245 -32.55 -3.87 49.04
CA ASN A 245 -32.32 -2.99 50.20
C ASN A 245 -30.88 -3.09 50.72
N ALA A 246 -30.31 -4.30 50.75
CA ALA A 246 -28.93 -4.52 51.15
C ALA A 246 -27.93 -3.87 50.18
N VAL A 247 -28.16 -3.99 48.86
CA VAL A 247 -27.36 -3.31 47.82
C VAL A 247 -27.41 -1.81 48.01
N ALA A 248 -28.61 -1.24 48.17
CA ALA A 248 -28.79 0.20 48.36
C ALA A 248 -28.05 0.70 49.62
N ALA A 249 -28.19 0.00 50.75
CA ALA A 249 -27.54 0.36 52.00
C ALA A 249 -26.00 0.25 51.92
N ALA A 250 -25.48 -0.79 51.29
CA ALA A 250 -24.04 -0.96 51.08
C ALA A 250 -23.48 0.10 50.12
N TRP A 251 -24.19 0.37 49.02
CA TRP A 251 -23.77 1.34 48.01
C TRP A 251 -23.77 2.78 48.54
N GLU A 252 -24.75 3.15 49.36
CA GLU A 252 -24.78 4.46 50.04
C GLU A 252 -23.53 4.67 50.90
N ARG A 253 -23.04 3.62 51.56
CA ARG A 253 -21.80 3.67 52.35
C ARG A 253 -20.56 3.79 51.49
N VAL A 254 -20.45 2.98 50.43
CA VAL A 254 -19.32 3.02 49.49
C VAL A 254 -19.20 4.40 48.81
N THR A 255 -20.32 5.07 48.54
CA THR A 255 -20.37 6.35 47.81
C THR A 255 -20.43 7.59 48.71
N ALA A 256 -20.35 7.42 50.03
CA ALA A 256 -20.41 8.51 51.01
C ALA A 256 -19.23 9.49 50.85
N GLU A 257 -18.03 8.98 50.59
CA GLU A 257 -16.79 9.77 50.45
C GLU A 257 -16.37 10.01 49.00
N ARG A 258 -17.31 9.97 48.05
CA ARG A 258 -17.03 10.14 46.61
C ARG A 258 -16.28 11.42 46.24
N GLU A 259 -16.54 12.52 46.94
CA GLU A 259 -15.81 13.78 46.75
C GLU A 259 -14.33 13.64 47.08
N SER A 260 -14.02 13.06 48.25
CA SER A 260 -12.66 12.79 48.70
C SER A 260 -11.93 11.85 47.74
N ASP A 261 -12.61 10.85 47.19
CA ASP A 261 -12.00 9.90 46.26
C ASP A 261 -11.71 10.55 44.88
N LEU A 262 -12.64 11.35 44.35
CA LEU A 262 -12.40 12.12 43.12
C LEU A 262 -11.25 13.11 43.29
N TYR A 263 -11.13 13.74 44.46
CA TYR A 263 -10.01 14.63 44.77
C TYR A 263 -8.67 13.89 44.57
N VAL A 264 -8.54 12.65 45.08
CA VAL A 264 -7.29 11.89 44.95
C VAL A 264 -6.97 11.55 43.49
N LEU A 265 -7.98 11.19 42.69
CA LEU A 265 -7.78 10.92 41.26
C LEU A 265 -7.39 12.19 40.49
N ILE A 266 -8.06 13.31 40.76
CA ILE A 266 -7.77 14.58 40.10
C ILE A 266 -6.39 15.11 40.51
N ASP A 267 -6.04 15.02 41.80
CA ASP A 267 -4.71 15.40 42.31
C ASP A 267 -3.60 14.59 41.65
N ALA A 268 -3.79 13.26 41.54
CA ALA A 268 -2.84 12.38 40.86
C ALA A 268 -2.66 12.73 39.36
N ALA A 269 -3.74 13.12 38.68
CA ALA A 269 -3.72 13.48 37.26
C ALA A 269 -3.20 14.89 36.96
N THR A 270 -3.17 15.78 37.97
CA THR A 270 -2.80 17.18 37.81
C THR A 270 -1.37 17.46 38.29
N THR A 271 -0.66 18.36 37.60
CA THR A 271 0.71 18.73 38.02
C THR A 271 0.69 19.59 39.29
N THR A 272 1.77 19.57 40.08
CA THR A 272 2.00 20.36 41.33
C THR A 272 1.86 21.89 41.23
N ARG A 273 1.44 22.44 40.08
CA ARG A 273 1.19 23.88 39.88
C ARG A 273 -0.27 24.30 40.08
N LYS A 274 -1.16 23.37 40.44
CA LYS A 274 -2.56 23.67 40.76
C LYS A 274 -2.70 23.87 42.26
N ASP A 275 -3.41 24.91 42.66
CA ASP A 275 -3.69 25.16 44.07
C ASP A 275 -4.75 24.14 44.56
N ASP A 276 -4.56 23.54 45.74
CA ASP A 276 -5.44 22.52 46.33
C ASP A 276 -6.93 22.91 46.30
N ALA A 277 -7.23 24.19 46.50
CA ALA A 277 -8.60 24.71 46.48
C ALA A 277 -9.29 24.51 45.13
N ALA A 278 -8.54 24.59 44.02
CA ALA A 278 -9.06 24.36 42.67
C ALA A 278 -9.34 22.88 42.41
N ILE A 279 -8.48 21.99 42.91
CA ILE A 279 -8.67 20.54 42.83
C ILE A 279 -9.89 20.12 43.64
N GLN A 280 -10.02 20.62 44.87
CA GLN A 280 -11.19 20.39 45.71
C GLN A 280 -12.47 20.89 45.03
N GLY A 281 -12.44 22.11 44.49
CA GLY A 281 -13.57 22.68 43.78
C GLY A 281 -13.99 21.84 42.57
N LEU A 282 -13.04 21.31 41.80
CA LEU A 282 -13.35 20.43 40.67
C LEU A 282 -13.96 19.10 41.15
N ALA A 283 -13.38 18.51 42.19
CA ALA A 283 -13.83 17.25 42.78
C ALA A 283 -15.26 17.34 43.31
N GLU A 284 -15.61 18.39 44.05
CA GLU A 284 -16.96 18.64 44.57
C GLU A 284 -17.99 18.73 43.43
N ARG A 285 -17.67 19.51 42.40
CA ARG A 285 -18.56 19.71 41.24
C ARG A 285 -18.76 18.44 40.43
N LEU A 286 -17.73 17.62 40.32
CA LEU A 286 -17.80 16.34 39.61
C LEU A 286 -18.53 15.28 40.46
N ALA A 287 -18.30 15.25 41.77
CA ALA A 287 -19.03 14.41 42.73
C ALA A 287 -20.54 14.68 42.68
N ALA A 288 -20.93 15.93 42.47
CA ALA A 288 -22.32 16.34 42.30
C ALA A 288 -22.98 15.85 40.98
N LYS A 289 -22.22 15.21 40.07
CA LYS A 289 -22.77 14.54 38.87
C LYS A 289 -23.10 13.07 39.10
N PHE A 290 -22.70 12.52 40.24
CA PHE A 290 -22.98 11.15 40.66
C PHE A 290 -23.96 11.21 41.83
N ASP A 291 -25.24 11.08 41.51
CA ASP A 291 -26.33 11.20 42.48
C ASP A 291 -26.35 10.02 43.45
N PRO A 292 -26.53 10.24 44.77
CA PRO A 292 -26.61 9.16 45.75
C PRO A 292 -27.67 8.12 45.38
N GLY A 293 -27.26 6.85 45.37
CA GLY A 293 -28.15 5.72 45.07
C GLY A 293 -28.20 5.33 43.58
N ASP A 294 -27.66 6.13 42.67
CA ASP A 294 -27.53 5.74 41.26
C ASP A 294 -26.36 4.76 41.06
N ARG A 295 -26.42 3.97 39.99
CA ARG A 295 -25.37 2.99 39.66
C ARG A 295 -24.03 3.61 39.23
N HIS A 296 -23.98 4.94 39.13
CA HIS A 296 -22.83 5.73 38.68
C HIS A 296 -22.22 5.22 37.35
N ARG A 297 -23.08 4.83 36.39
CA ARG A 297 -22.65 4.47 35.04
C ARG A 297 -22.46 5.72 34.19
N VAL A 298 -21.36 5.75 33.44
CA VAL A 298 -21.01 6.90 32.60
C VAL A 298 -20.29 6.42 31.34
N THR A 299 -20.65 6.99 30.18
CA THR A 299 -19.90 6.78 28.93
C THR A 299 -18.73 7.75 28.87
N HIS A 300 -17.70 7.44 28.07
CA HIS A 300 -16.53 8.31 27.95
C HIS A 300 -16.91 9.76 27.58
N GLY A 301 -17.78 9.93 26.59
CA GLY A 301 -18.26 11.26 26.17
C GLY A 301 -19.05 11.98 27.27
N ARG A 302 -19.86 11.25 28.04
CA ARG A 302 -20.61 11.85 29.15
C ARG A 302 -19.71 12.26 30.32
N LEU A 303 -18.68 11.48 30.60
CA LEU A 303 -17.67 11.80 31.62
C LEU A 303 -16.88 13.05 31.23
N GLN A 304 -16.51 13.16 29.95
CA GLN A 304 -15.90 14.36 29.39
C GLN A 304 -16.81 15.58 29.56
N GLU A 305 -18.09 15.48 29.21
CA GLU A 305 -19.06 16.57 29.43
C GLU A 305 -19.18 16.98 30.90
N TYR A 306 -19.13 16.02 31.83
CA TYR A 306 -19.15 16.30 33.27
C TYR A 306 -17.89 17.04 33.71
N LEU A 307 -16.73 16.60 33.24
CA LEU A 307 -15.46 17.23 33.53
C LEU A 307 -15.36 18.64 32.96
N ASP A 308 -15.76 18.84 31.70
CA ASP A 308 -15.73 20.15 31.05
C ASP A 308 -16.60 21.16 31.78
N ARG A 309 -17.84 20.77 32.12
CA ARG A 309 -18.74 21.64 32.89
C ARG A 309 -18.20 21.93 34.28
N ALA A 310 -17.60 20.94 34.95
CA ALA A 310 -17.02 21.13 36.27
C ALA A 310 -15.80 22.06 36.23
N ALA A 311 -14.95 21.92 35.20
CA ALA A 311 -13.79 22.77 34.96
C ALA A 311 -14.19 24.22 34.65
N ASP A 312 -15.13 24.44 33.74
CA ASP A 312 -15.64 25.77 33.40
C ASP A 312 -16.25 26.46 34.64
N MET A 313 -17.03 25.72 35.44
CA MET A 313 -17.58 26.24 36.70
C MET A 313 -16.52 26.51 37.78
N THR A 314 -15.36 25.86 37.70
CA THR A 314 -14.23 26.10 38.61
C THR A 314 -13.49 27.36 38.21
N GLU A 315 -13.30 27.57 36.90
CA GLU A 315 -12.76 28.82 36.36
C GLU A 315 -13.65 30.02 36.72
N ASP A 316 -14.96 29.91 36.52
CA ASP A 316 -15.91 31.00 36.78
C ASP A 316 -16.00 31.43 38.26
N ARG A 317 -15.81 30.50 39.20
CA ARG A 317 -16.04 30.75 40.64
C ARG A 317 -14.76 30.87 41.45
N ASP A 318 -13.75 30.12 41.08
CA ASP A 318 -12.50 29.97 41.85
C ASP A 318 -11.30 30.60 41.12
N ASP A 319 -11.51 31.22 39.94
CA ASP A 319 -10.50 31.88 39.09
C ASP A 319 -9.33 30.92 38.72
N ALA A 320 -9.66 29.63 38.60
CA ALA A 320 -8.69 28.56 38.35
C ALA A 320 -9.04 27.78 37.06
N THR A 321 -8.22 27.95 36.03
CA THR A 321 -8.43 27.32 34.72
C THR A 321 -7.82 25.90 34.65
N PHE A 322 -8.56 24.95 34.07
CA PHE A 322 -8.04 23.66 33.63
C PHE A 322 -7.94 23.66 32.10
N GLY A 323 -6.74 23.67 31.56
CA GLY A 323 -6.52 23.61 30.10
C GLY A 323 -6.71 22.20 29.55
N ASP A 324 -6.79 22.09 28.22
CA ASP A 324 -7.15 20.85 27.50
C ASP A 324 -6.34 19.63 27.97
N THR A 325 -5.02 19.74 28.07
CA THR A 325 -4.16 18.63 28.55
C THR A 325 -4.47 18.20 29.98
N ALA A 326 -4.80 19.14 30.87
CA ALA A 326 -5.14 18.80 32.25
C ALA A 326 -6.51 18.11 32.32
N ARG A 327 -7.46 18.53 31.48
CA ARG A 327 -8.78 17.87 31.36
C ARG A 327 -8.61 16.47 30.78
N GLU A 328 -7.80 16.30 29.74
CA GLU A 328 -7.50 15.00 29.12
C GLU A 328 -6.89 14.02 30.15
N ASN A 329 -5.86 14.43 30.89
CA ASN A 329 -5.26 13.58 31.92
C ASN A 329 -6.25 13.18 33.02
N VAL A 330 -7.07 14.13 33.49
CA VAL A 330 -8.09 13.84 34.51
C VAL A 330 -9.15 12.90 33.96
N LEU A 331 -9.58 13.07 32.71
CA LEU A 331 -10.52 12.18 32.05
C LEU A 331 -9.96 10.76 31.93
N GLU A 332 -8.70 10.60 31.52
CA GLU A 332 -8.03 9.29 31.44
C GLU A 332 -7.95 8.61 32.81
N GLU A 333 -7.57 9.34 33.87
CA GLU A 333 -7.48 8.79 35.22
C GLU A 333 -8.85 8.36 35.76
N LEU A 334 -9.88 9.18 35.57
CA LEU A 334 -11.25 8.86 35.96
C LEU A 334 -11.82 7.68 35.15
N TRP A 335 -11.54 7.64 33.85
CA TRP A 335 -11.98 6.55 32.98
C TRP A 335 -11.25 5.23 33.29
N GLY A 336 -9.98 5.31 33.67
CA GLY A 336 -9.18 4.19 34.17
C GLY A 336 -9.67 3.67 35.52
N ALA A 337 -10.18 4.56 36.38
CA ALA A 337 -10.82 4.19 37.63
C ALA A 337 -12.22 3.57 37.41
N ALA A 338 -12.89 3.84 36.29
CA ALA A 338 -14.19 3.23 36.00
C ALA A 338 -14.04 1.79 35.49
N ASP A 339 -14.86 0.88 36.03
CA ASP A 339 -14.83 -0.53 35.70
C ASP A 339 -15.85 -0.89 34.61
N ARG A 340 -15.53 -1.88 33.79
CA ARG A 340 -16.44 -2.35 32.74
C ARG A 340 -17.63 -3.07 33.36
N VAL A 341 -18.83 -2.74 32.88
CA VAL A 341 -20.05 -3.38 33.38
C VAL A 341 -20.15 -4.84 32.87
N PRO A 342 -20.68 -5.76 33.69
CA PRO A 342 -20.81 -7.18 33.33
C PRO A 342 -22.01 -7.48 32.41
N ASP A 343 -22.82 -6.46 32.07
CA ASP A 343 -24.04 -6.60 31.26
C ASP A 343 -23.75 -7.25 29.90
N ASP A 344 -24.59 -8.20 29.50
CA ASP A 344 -24.52 -8.81 28.17
C ASP A 344 -24.91 -7.81 27.07
N PRO A 345 -24.19 -7.77 25.94
CA PRO A 345 -24.56 -6.91 24.83
C PRO A 345 -25.95 -7.30 24.27
N PRO A 346 -26.69 -6.35 23.69
CA PRO A 346 -27.93 -6.66 23.00
C PRO A 346 -27.74 -7.70 21.90
N GLN A 347 -28.80 -8.45 21.59
CA GLN A 347 -28.80 -9.41 20.48
C GLN A 347 -28.63 -8.66 19.15
N VAL A 348 -28.01 -9.32 18.17
CA VAL A 348 -27.68 -8.73 16.86
C VAL A 348 -28.88 -8.10 16.17
N ARG A 349 -30.06 -8.74 16.26
CA ARG A 349 -31.30 -8.20 15.70
C ARG A 349 -31.75 -6.89 16.33
N ALA A 350 -31.59 -6.75 17.65
CA ALA A 350 -31.92 -5.50 18.33
C ALA A 350 -30.96 -4.37 17.92
N ILE A 351 -29.69 -4.71 17.64
CA ILE A 351 -28.71 -3.76 17.08
C ILE A 351 -29.13 -3.32 15.68
N ALA A 352 -29.60 -4.24 14.83
CA ALA A 352 -30.03 -3.91 13.47
C ALA A 352 -31.26 -2.98 13.44
N GLU A 353 -32.18 -3.14 14.40
CA GLU A 353 -33.39 -2.33 14.54
C GLU A 353 -33.14 -0.91 15.10
N ASP A 354 -32.02 -0.69 15.78
CA ASP A 354 -31.66 0.61 16.36
C ASP A 354 -30.35 1.18 15.80
N ARG A 355 -30.46 2.31 15.10
CA ARG A 355 -29.33 2.96 14.43
C ARG A 355 -28.29 3.49 15.39
N ASP A 356 -28.69 3.96 16.57
CA ASP A 356 -27.74 4.50 17.55
C ASP A 356 -26.90 3.36 18.13
N THR A 357 -27.56 2.25 18.52
CA THR A 357 -26.86 1.02 18.95
C THR A 357 -25.95 0.44 17.85
N ALA A 358 -26.40 0.41 16.59
CA ALA A 358 -25.56 -0.02 15.47
C ALA A 358 -24.34 0.90 15.26
N SER A 359 -24.51 2.21 15.44
CA SER A 359 -23.42 3.18 15.37
C SER A 359 -22.40 2.96 16.49
N GLU A 360 -22.85 2.65 17.70
CA GLU A 360 -21.96 2.34 18.82
C GLU A 360 -21.12 1.07 18.57
N LEU A 361 -21.73 0.02 17.99
CA LEU A 361 -21.00 -1.18 17.58
C LEU A 361 -19.98 -0.87 16.48
N LEU A 362 -20.35 -0.06 15.49
CA LEU A 362 -19.44 0.34 14.41
C LEU A 362 -18.23 1.12 14.95
N GLU A 363 -18.44 2.06 15.86
CA GLU A 363 -17.36 2.82 16.49
C GLU A 363 -16.48 1.94 17.38
N ALA A 364 -17.03 0.89 18.00
CA ALA A 364 -16.25 -0.11 18.70
C ALA A 364 -15.39 -0.96 17.73
N MET A 365 -15.93 -1.33 16.56
CA MET A 365 -15.19 -2.04 15.51
C MET A 365 -14.03 -1.20 14.95
N ARG A 366 -14.25 0.11 14.76
CA ARG A 366 -13.22 1.05 14.27
C ARG A 366 -12.10 1.28 15.28
N ALA A 367 -12.44 1.32 16.57
CA ALA A 367 -11.46 1.53 17.63
C ALA A 367 -10.63 0.27 17.96
N ALA A 368 -11.12 -0.92 17.61
CA ALA A 368 -10.41 -2.16 17.90
C ALA A 368 -9.21 -2.36 16.96
N ASP A 369 -8.13 -2.90 17.52
CA ASP A 369 -6.95 -3.33 16.76
C ASP A 369 -7.24 -4.68 16.08
N VAL A 370 -7.32 -4.66 14.74
CA VAL A 370 -7.64 -5.82 13.91
C VAL A 370 -6.53 -6.01 12.89
N ILE A 371 -6.11 -7.26 12.71
CA ILE A 371 -5.07 -7.63 11.75
C ILE A 371 -5.54 -7.28 10.33
N ALA A 372 -4.62 -6.77 9.51
CA ALA A 372 -4.86 -6.45 8.11
C ALA A 372 -5.56 -7.60 7.33
N PRO A 373 -6.50 -7.26 6.42
CA PRO A 373 -7.19 -8.21 5.56
C PRO A 373 -6.21 -9.05 4.70
N PRO A 374 -6.64 -10.25 4.28
CA PRO A 374 -5.85 -11.05 3.34
C PRO A 374 -5.82 -10.40 1.94
N THR A 375 -4.71 -10.60 1.23
CA THR A 375 -4.42 -9.91 -0.05
C THR A 375 -4.61 -10.81 -1.28
N ASN A 376 -4.91 -12.10 -1.07
CA ASN A 376 -5.21 -13.08 -2.13
C ASN A 376 -6.54 -12.83 -2.86
N CYS A 377 -7.33 -11.85 -2.39
CA CYS A 377 -8.52 -11.35 -3.08
C CYS A 377 -8.19 -10.40 -4.24
N LEU A 378 -6.93 -9.97 -4.39
CA LEU A 378 -6.47 -9.08 -5.44
C LEU A 378 -5.79 -9.84 -6.57
N ALA A 379 -6.04 -9.41 -7.81
CA ALA A 379 -5.36 -9.90 -9.00
C ALA A 379 -4.50 -8.78 -9.64
N PRO A 380 -3.30 -8.53 -9.11
CA PRO A 380 -2.37 -7.58 -9.71
C PRO A 380 -2.05 -7.97 -11.17
N ILE A 381 -1.59 -7.01 -11.95
CA ILE A 381 -1.14 -7.26 -13.32
C ILE A 381 0.23 -7.92 -13.28
N THR A 382 1.11 -7.48 -12.37
CA THR A 382 2.57 -7.68 -12.27
C THR A 382 3.38 -6.77 -13.18
N ASP A 383 4.60 -6.45 -12.74
CA ASP A 383 5.58 -5.61 -13.43
C ASP A 383 5.89 -6.14 -14.84
N GLU A 384 6.19 -7.43 -14.97
CA GLU A 384 6.45 -8.09 -16.26
C GLU A 384 5.27 -7.91 -17.25
N LEU A 385 4.03 -8.05 -16.76
CA LEU A 385 2.85 -7.93 -17.60
C LEU A 385 2.46 -6.47 -17.88
N VAL A 386 2.78 -5.53 -16.97
CA VAL A 386 2.65 -4.09 -17.23
C VAL A 386 3.59 -3.69 -18.36
N GLU A 387 4.84 -4.14 -18.36
CA GLU A 387 5.78 -3.89 -19.46
C GLU A 387 5.31 -4.49 -20.78
N ALA A 388 4.88 -5.76 -20.77
CA ALA A 388 4.32 -6.40 -21.96
C ALA A 388 3.10 -5.66 -22.51
N GLY A 389 2.27 -5.09 -21.62
CA GLY A 389 1.13 -4.26 -21.96
C GLY A 389 1.52 -2.93 -22.63
N LEU A 390 2.56 -2.27 -22.12
CA LEU A 390 3.09 -1.04 -22.70
C LEU A 390 3.75 -1.31 -24.07
N GLN A 391 4.61 -2.32 -24.17
CA GLN A 391 5.28 -2.73 -25.42
C GLN A 391 4.29 -3.13 -26.53
N LYS A 392 3.15 -3.70 -26.16
CA LYS A 392 2.08 -4.07 -27.10
C LYS A 392 1.46 -2.88 -27.83
N VAL A 393 1.48 -1.70 -27.22
CA VAL A 393 0.69 -0.53 -27.65
C VAL A 393 1.56 0.66 -28.04
N TYR A 394 2.68 0.83 -27.37
CA TYR A 394 3.61 1.93 -27.57
C TYR A 394 4.93 1.40 -28.11
N ASP A 395 5.49 2.06 -29.12
CA ASP A 395 6.83 1.78 -29.62
C ASP A 395 7.81 2.77 -28.99
N ALA A 396 8.49 2.33 -27.93
CA ALA A 396 9.43 3.10 -27.13
C ALA A 396 10.80 2.40 -27.02
N ASP A 397 11.85 3.19 -26.77
CA ASP A 397 13.22 2.69 -26.63
C ASP A 397 13.47 2.00 -25.28
N PHE A 398 12.62 2.29 -24.29
CA PHE A 398 12.80 1.88 -22.90
C PHE A 398 11.45 1.68 -22.20
N TYR A 399 11.38 0.64 -21.36
CA TYR A 399 10.25 0.32 -20.50
C TYR A 399 10.77 -0.02 -19.10
N ALA A 400 10.01 0.35 -18.09
CA ALA A 400 10.21 -0.09 -16.71
C ALA A 400 8.85 -0.17 -16.01
N ALA A 401 8.67 -1.16 -15.14
CA ALA A 401 7.49 -1.25 -14.29
C ALA A 401 7.85 -1.60 -12.85
N ALA A 402 6.91 -1.33 -11.94
CA ALA A 402 7.01 -1.69 -10.53
C ALA A 402 5.64 -2.10 -10.01
N THR A 403 5.61 -3.21 -9.27
CA THR A 403 4.44 -3.68 -8.53
C THR A 403 4.74 -3.61 -7.05
N ARG A 404 3.95 -2.83 -6.31
CA ARG A 404 4.12 -2.69 -4.86
C ARG A 404 3.51 -3.87 -4.11
N ASP A 405 3.98 -4.08 -2.89
CA ASP A 405 3.28 -4.93 -1.93
C ASP A 405 1.88 -4.39 -1.64
N ALA A 406 0.97 -5.28 -1.26
CA ALA A 406 -0.39 -4.87 -0.91
C ALA A 406 -0.40 -4.03 0.37
N ALA A 407 -1.11 -2.92 0.31
CA ALA A 407 -1.41 -2.04 1.44
C ALA A 407 -2.91 -2.12 1.77
N VAL A 408 -3.34 -1.40 2.81
CA VAL A 408 -4.73 -1.41 3.27
C VAL A 408 -5.17 0.02 3.51
N HIS A 409 -6.34 0.38 3.00
CA HIS A 409 -7.00 1.65 3.31
C HIS A 409 -8.42 1.36 3.79
N GLY A 410 -8.78 1.86 4.97
CA GLY A 410 -10.13 1.68 5.51
C GLY A 410 -10.59 0.23 5.47
N GLY A 411 -9.72 -0.74 5.83
CA GLY A 411 -10.06 -2.17 5.80
C GLY A 411 -10.13 -2.83 4.40
N ASP A 412 -9.99 -2.09 3.31
CA ASP A 412 -9.90 -2.63 1.96
C ASP A 412 -8.44 -2.81 1.54
N PRO A 413 -7.99 -4.05 1.22
CA PRO A 413 -6.66 -4.26 0.68
C PRO A 413 -6.57 -3.70 -0.74
N PHE A 414 -5.43 -3.08 -1.05
CA PHE A 414 -5.15 -2.56 -2.39
C PHE A 414 -3.69 -2.75 -2.79
N ILE A 415 -3.43 -2.82 -4.10
CA ILE A 415 -2.10 -2.87 -4.70
C ILE A 415 -1.99 -1.74 -5.72
N VAL A 416 -0.81 -1.12 -5.80
CA VAL A 416 -0.49 -0.11 -6.80
C VAL A 416 0.65 -0.59 -7.69
N GLU A 417 0.46 -0.39 -8.99
CA GLU A 417 1.41 -0.76 -10.02
C GLU A 417 1.68 0.46 -10.90
N ALA A 418 2.93 0.68 -11.28
CA ALA A 418 3.33 1.77 -12.15
C ALA A 418 4.16 1.24 -13.32
N GLY A 419 4.03 1.88 -14.47
CA GLY A 419 4.83 1.58 -15.66
C GLY A 419 5.23 2.86 -16.38
N ILE A 420 6.43 2.89 -16.96
CA ILE A 420 6.96 4.00 -17.74
C ILE A 420 7.47 3.48 -19.07
N ALA A 421 7.03 4.11 -20.16
CA ALA A 421 7.60 3.93 -21.49
C ALA A 421 8.25 5.24 -21.94
N TYR A 422 9.45 5.18 -22.53
CA TYR A 422 10.21 6.38 -22.93
C TYR A 422 10.92 6.23 -24.29
N GLY A 423 10.88 7.27 -25.12
CA GLY A 423 11.59 7.35 -26.40
C GLY A 423 10.84 6.71 -27.56
N GLY A 424 11.58 6.21 -28.57
CA GLY A 424 11.01 5.59 -29.77
C GLY A 424 10.15 6.54 -30.61
N GLU A 425 8.94 6.11 -30.95
CA GLU A 425 7.96 6.90 -31.73
C GLU A 425 7.08 7.81 -30.85
N LEU A 426 7.35 7.89 -29.54
CA LEU A 426 6.62 8.77 -28.64
C LEU A 426 6.91 10.25 -28.93
N GLU A 427 5.86 11.07 -28.93
CA GLU A 427 5.95 12.51 -29.20
C GLU A 427 6.58 13.28 -28.03
N GLU A 428 7.46 14.24 -28.32
CA GLU A 428 8.00 15.17 -27.32
C GLU A 428 6.96 16.21 -26.89
N ARG A 429 6.09 15.84 -25.94
CA ARG A 429 5.07 16.72 -25.37
C ARG A 429 4.89 16.46 -23.88
N THR A 430 3.84 17.02 -23.27
CA THR A 430 3.46 16.66 -21.90
C THR A 430 3.16 15.16 -21.86
N ALA A 431 3.79 14.46 -20.91
CA ALA A 431 3.70 13.03 -20.77
C ALA A 431 2.24 12.57 -20.63
N ASP A 432 1.90 11.46 -21.29
CA ASP A 432 0.57 10.86 -21.17
C ASP A 432 0.47 10.07 -19.88
N VAL A 433 -0.55 10.36 -19.07
CA VAL A 433 -0.84 9.62 -17.84
C VAL A 433 -2.01 8.67 -18.07
N LEU A 434 -1.72 7.37 -18.09
CA LEU A 434 -2.70 6.30 -18.17
C LEU A 434 -3.11 5.89 -16.75
N ARG A 435 -4.40 6.00 -16.46
CA ARG A 435 -4.95 5.72 -15.13
C ARG A 435 -5.86 4.51 -15.20
N PHE A 436 -5.67 3.58 -14.28
CA PHE A 436 -6.45 2.35 -14.21
C PHE A 436 -6.92 2.07 -12.80
N ALA A 437 -8.16 1.59 -12.68
CA ALA A 437 -8.72 1.05 -11.44
C ALA A 437 -9.31 -0.33 -11.72
N ASN A 438 -8.87 -1.38 -11.02
CA ASN A 438 -9.33 -2.76 -11.22
C ASN A 438 -9.33 -3.17 -12.72
N ARG A 439 -8.22 -2.91 -13.42
CA ARG A 439 -8.05 -3.15 -14.87
C ARG A 439 -9.00 -2.39 -15.80
N VAL A 440 -9.71 -1.39 -15.29
CA VAL A 440 -10.58 -0.50 -16.07
C VAL A 440 -9.87 0.84 -16.33
N PRO A 441 -9.75 1.28 -17.59
CA PRO A 441 -9.19 2.59 -17.91
C PRO A 441 -10.08 3.74 -17.47
N LEU A 442 -9.47 4.76 -16.85
CA LEU A 442 -10.13 6.00 -16.45
C LEU A 442 -9.77 7.10 -17.46
N VAL A 443 -10.67 7.38 -18.41
CA VAL A 443 -10.40 8.34 -19.52
C VAL A 443 -10.88 9.77 -19.24
N TYR A 444 -11.90 9.94 -18.38
CA TYR A 444 -12.48 11.25 -18.03
C TYR A 444 -11.97 11.81 -16.70
N GLN A 445 -12.25 13.10 -16.44
CA GLN A 445 -11.98 13.77 -15.14
C GLN A 445 -10.53 13.67 -14.61
N ARG A 446 -9.53 13.70 -15.49
CA ARG A 446 -8.10 13.61 -15.11
C ARG A 446 -7.69 14.58 -13.99
N GLY A 447 -8.24 15.80 -14.00
CA GLY A 447 -7.90 16.84 -13.04
C GLY A 447 -8.39 16.62 -11.61
N ALA A 448 -9.29 15.66 -11.37
CA ALA A 448 -9.84 15.35 -10.05
C ALA A 448 -9.32 14.02 -9.49
N CYS A 449 -8.34 13.39 -10.14
CA CYS A 449 -7.88 12.05 -9.81
C CYS A 449 -6.56 12.09 -9.03
N ALA A 450 -6.53 11.37 -7.90
CA ALA A 450 -5.35 11.22 -7.05
C ALA A 450 -4.08 10.86 -7.84
N THR A 451 -4.17 9.89 -8.76
CA THR A 451 -3.06 9.51 -9.64
C THR A 451 -2.43 10.69 -10.37
N THR A 452 -3.25 11.58 -10.94
CA THR A 452 -2.75 12.73 -11.69
C THR A 452 -2.15 13.77 -10.75
N ASP A 453 -2.73 13.96 -9.57
CA ASP A 453 -2.23 14.93 -8.59
C ASP A 453 -0.90 14.48 -7.96
N VAL A 454 -0.75 13.19 -7.66
CA VAL A 454 0.53 12.59 -7.23
C VAL A 454 1.60 12.75 -8.29
N ILE A 455 1.31 12.42 -9.57
CA ILE A 455 2.28 12.55 -10.66
C ILE A 455 2.74 14.00 -10.85
N LYS A 456 1.84 15.00 -10.69
CA LYS A 456 2.22 16.42 -10.74
C LYS A 456 3.14 16.84 -9.58
N GLY A 457 3.03 16.18 -8.43
CA GLY A 457 3.81 16.43 -7.21
C GLY A 457 5.22 15.83 -7.24
N ILE A 458 5.47 14.84 -8.10
CA ILE A 458 6.80 14.23 -8.26
C ILE A 458 7.76 15.23 -8.93
N GLY A 459 8.97 15.36 -8.35
CA GLY A 459 10.04 16.18 -8.89
C GLY A 459 10.77 15.51 -10.07
N TRP A 460 10.16 15.51 -11.25
CA TRP A 460 10.61 14.77 -12.45
C TRP A 460 11.99 15.18 -12.97
N ARG A 461 12.44 16.41 -12.70
CA ARG A 461 13.81 16.86 -13.01
C ARG A 461 14.88 15.99 -12.35
N ASN A 462 14.58 15.41 -11.18
CA ASN A 462 15.51 14.50 -10.49
C ASN A 462 15.65 13.14 -11.21
N TYR A 463 14.77 12.87 -12.17
CA TYR A 463 14.70 11.68 -13.00
C TYR A 463 15.01 11.97 -14.48
N GLU A 464 15.68 13.10 -14.75
CA GLU A 464 16.15 13.51 -16.07
C GLU A 464 15.05 13.86 -17.09
N LEU A 465 13.79 14.04 -16.65
CA LEU A 465 12.69 14.58 -17.47
C LEU A 465 12.52 16.07 -17.21
N ASP A 466 12.14 16.82 -18.25
CA ASP A 466 11.86 18.26 -18.08
C ASP A 466 10.50 18.47 -17.40
N GLN A 467 10.39 19.54 -16.64
CA GLN A 467 9.17 19.90 -15.90
C GLN A 467 9.14 21.42 -15.75
N PRO A 468 8.64 22.15 -16.76
CA PRO A 468 8.60 23.62 -16.72
C PRO A 468 7.88 24.13 -15.47
N GLY A 469 8.44 25.12 -14.78
CA GLY A 469 7.87 25.65 -13.53
C GLY A 469 8.12 24.81 -12.27
N GLY A 470 8.67 23.60 -12.39
CA GLY A 470 9.05 22.76 -11.24
C GLY A 470 7.89 22.04 -10.56
N SER A 471 6.67 22.15 -11.11
CA SER A 471 5.48 21.41 -10.69
C SER A 471 4.61 21.11 -11.91
N GLY A 472 3.76 20.08 -11.82
CA GLY A 472 2.90 19.66 -12.92
C GLY A 472 3.41 18.41 -13.64
N LEU A 473 2.78 18.06 -14.76
CA LEU A 473 3.18 16.87 -15.52
C LEU A 473 4.55 17.10 -16.20
N PRO A 474 5.40 16.06 -16.30
CA PRO A 474 6.67 16.17 -17.00
C PRO A 474 6.44 16.33 -18.51
N THR A 475 7.43 16.89 -19.19
CA THR A 475 7.50 17.02 -20.64
C THR A 475 8.61 16.11 -21.17
N GLY A 476 8.31 15.36 -22.22
CA GLY A 476 9.22 14.45 -22.89
C GLY A 476 8.47 13.35 -23.65
N PRO A 477 9.18 12.51 -24.42
CA PRO A 477 8.60 11.38 -25.13
C PRO A 477 8.32 10.24 -24.15
N ALA A 478 7.37 10.44 -23.23
CA ALA A 478 7.12 9.56 -22.10
C ALA A 478 5.63 9.28 -21.89
N VAL A 479 5.33 8.04 -21.51
CA VAL A 479 4.01 7.59 -21.04
C VAL A 479 4.17 7.02 -19.65
N VAL A 480 3.31 7.44 -18.72
CA VAL A 480 3.28 6.96 -17.34
C VAL A 480 1.95 6.27 -17.09
N MET A 481 1.99 4.98 -16.80
CA MET A 481 0.86 4.16 -16.40
C MET A 481 0.83 4.02 -14.89
N VAL A 482 -0.36 4.13 -14.29
CA VAL A 482 -0.61 3.76 -12.89
C VAL A 482 -1.90 2.96 -12.82
N HIS A 483 -1.85 1.83 -12.14
CA HIS A 483 -2.97 0.96 -11.85
C HIS A 483 -3.15 0.80 -10.35
N VAL A 484 -4.39 0.94 -9.88
CA VAL A 484 -4.79 0.66 -8.50
C VAL A 484 -5.79 -0.50 -8.53
N ALA A 485 -5.45 -1.61 -7.88
CA ALA A 485 -6.35 -2.74 -7.67
C ALA A 485 -6.82 -2.75 -6.21
N SER A 486 -8.13 -2.82 -5.96
CA SER A 486 -8.72 -2.91 -4.62
C SER A 486 -10.05 -3.67 -4.67
N THR A 487 -10.44 -4.28 -3.55
CA THR A 487 -11.81 -4.80 -3.34
C THR A 487 -12.85 -3.69 -3.51
N ASN A 488 -12.50 -2.50 -3.04
CA ASN A 488 -13.32 -1.29 -3.14
C ASN A 488 -12.43 -0.09 -3.47
N VAL A 489 -12.55 0.43 -4.69
CA VAL A 489 -11.78 1.60 -5.13
C VAL A 489 -12.53 2.87 -4.72
N PRO A 490 -11.90 3.79 -3.97
CA PRO A 490 -12.55 5.04 -3.57
C PRO A 490 -12.64 5.99 -4.76
N PHE A 491 -13.82 6.12 -5.35
CA PHE A 491 -14.08 7.04 -6.47
C PHE A 491 -14.58 8.40 -5.96
N THR A 492 -14.26 9.48 -6.69
CA THR A 492 -14.76 10.83 -6.36
C THR A 492 -16.26 11.03 -6.62
N SER A 493 -16.84 10.16 -7.45
CA SER A 493 -18.26 10.19 -7.82
C SER A 493 -18.74 8.82 -8.28
N GLU A 494 -20.06 8.66 -8.34
CA GLU A 494 -20.73 7.43 -8.80
C GLU A 494 -20.40 7.05 -10.25
N SER A 495 -19.90 7.99 -11.07
CA SER A 495 -19.49 7.71 -12.45
C SER A 495 -18.18 6.94 -12.57
N LYS A 496 -17.42 6.79 -11.47
CA LYS A 496 -16.17 6.03 -11.40
C LYS A 496 -15.07 6.52 -12.35
N ASP A 497 -15.02 7.82 -12.64
CA ASP A 497 -14.05 8.42 -13.58
C ASP A 497 -12.69 8.79 -12.95
N ALA A 498 -12.64 8.92 -11.62
CA ALA A 498 -11.45 9.38 -10.91
C ALA A 498 -11.37 8.75 -9.51
N ILE A 499 -10.16 8.38 -9.12
CA ILE A 499 -9.83 7.89 -7.78
C ILE A 499 -9.71 9.11 -6.84
N ALA A 500 -10.33 9.02 -5.67
CA ALA A 500 -10.32 10.05 -4.65
C ALA A 500 -8.96 10.18 -3.96
N ASN A 501 -8.69 11.37 -3.41
CA ASN A 501 -7.45 11.68 -2.71
C ASN A 501 -7.45 11.06 -1.32
N VAL A 502 -6.88 9.87 -1.24
CA VAL A 502 -6.75 9.07 -0.03
C VAL A 502 -5.25 8.98 0.32
N PRO A 503 -4.81 9.44 1.51
CA PRO A 503 -3.39 9.55 1.83
C PRO A 503 -2.58 8.25 1.65
N GLU A 504 -3.14 7.10 2.06
CA GLU A 504 -2.46 5.80 1.94
C GLU A 504 -2.28 5.40 0.47
N ILE A 505 -3.29 5.64 -0.37
CA ILE A 505 -3.24 5.34 -1.81
C ILE A 505 -2.28 6.30 -2.52
N GLU A 506 -2.33 7.60 -2.21
CA GLU A 506 -1.43 8.60 -2.78
C GLU A 506 0.03 8.27 -2.49
N HIS A 507 0.32 7.85 -1.25
CA HIS A 507 1.65 7.45 -0.84
C HIS A 507 2.17 6.25 -1.66
N GLU A 508 1.38 5.18 -1.81
CA GLU A 508 1.80 4.01 -2.59
C GLU A 508 1.89 4.31 -4.09
N ILE A 509 1.03 5.17 -4.65
CA ILE A 509 1.18 5.67 -6.03
C ILE A 509 2.52 6.37 -6.20
N GLU A 510 2.87 7.26 -5.26
CA GLU A 510 4.12 7.99 -5.34
C GLU A 510 5.33 7.04 -5.29
N LEU A 511 5.30 6.05 -4.40
CA LEU A 511 6.37 5.06 -4.26
C LEU A 511 6.52 4.20 -5.52
N ALA A 512 5.41 3.66 -6.06
CA ALA A 512 5.40 2.84 -7.26
C ALA A 512 6.00 3.60 -8.47
N VAL A 513 5.55 4.84 -8.70
CA VAL A 513 6.05 5.64 -9.82
C VAL A 513 7.53 6.00 -9.63
N ARG A 514 7.95 6.33 -8.40
CA ARG A 514 9.36 6.63 -8.11
C ARG A 514 10.27 5.43 -8.34
N GLU A 515 9.80 4.22 -8.09
CA GLU A 515 10.53 2.98 -8.32
C GLU A 515 10.84 2.81 -9.81
N ALA A 516 9.83 2.81 -10.67
CA ALA A 516 10.01 2.77 -12.14
C ALA A 516 10.83 3.97 -12.67
N ALA A 517 10.65 5.17 -12.10
CA ALA A 517 11.38 6.36 -12.53
C ALA A 517 12.89 6.30 -12.21
N ARG A 518 13.31 5.54 -11.19
CA ARG A 518 14.75 5.34 -10.90
C ARG A 518 15.44 4.57 -12.00
N GLU A 519 14.77 3.59 -12.60
CA GLU A 519 15.31 2.83 -13.73
C GLU A 519 15.42 3.71 -14.98
N LEU A 520 14.38 4.49 -15.27
CA LEU A 520 14.40 5.50 -16.35
C LEU A 520 15.61 6.44 -16.17
N LYS A 521 15.84 6.93 -14.96
CA LYS A 521 16.97 7.82 -14.66
C LYS A 521 18.32 7.17 -15.00
N SER A 522 18.51 5.90 -14.65
CA SER A 522 19.72 5.16 -14.98
C SER A 522 19.90 5.04 -16.49
N TYR A 523 18.85 4.65 -17.21
CA TYR A 523 18.85 4.59 -18.68
C TYR A 523 19.19 5.92 -19.34
N LEU A 524 18.56 7.02 -18.91
CA LEU A 524 18.79 8.35 -19.47
C LEU A 524 20.21 8.87 -19.20
N LYS A 525 20.76 8.59 -18.02
CA LYS A 525 22.15 8.93 -17.69
C LYS A 525 23.13 8.18 -18.57
N GLU A 526 22.91 6.88 -18.77
CA GLU A 526 23.75 6.06 -19.61
C GLU A 526 23.70 6.52 -21.07
N ARG A 527 22.49 6.79 -21.60
CA ARG A 527 22.29 7.34 -22.94
C ARG A 527 22.99 8.68 -23.13
N ARG A 528 22.88 9.59 -22.14
CA ARG A 528 23.56 10.90 -22.18
C ARG A 528 25.08 10.75 -22.12
N SER A 529 25.59 9.86 -21.28
CA SER A 529 27.03 9.56 -21.17
C SER A 529 27.58 9.07 -22.51
N ARG A 530 26.91 8.09 -23.13
CA ARG A 530 27.26 7.59 -24.47
C ARG A 530 27.26 8.69 -25.53
N GLN A 531 26.24 9.55 -25.53
CA GLN A 531 26.16 10.66 -26.48
C GLN A 531 27.29 11.68 -26.29
N GLN A 532 27.62 12.04 -25.04
CA GLN A 532 28.72 12.96 -24.74
C GLN A 532 30.07 12.38 -25.14
N ARG A 533 30.29 11.09 -24.88
CA ARG A 533 31.49 10.35 -25.30
C ARG A 533 31.65 10.38 -26.81
N ARG A 534 30.60 10.05 -27.57
CA ARG A 534 30.59 10.11 -29.03
C ARG A 534 30.87 11.52 -29.57
N GLN A 535 30.21 12.55 -29.03
CA GLN A 535 30.46 13.94 -29.42
C GLN A 535 31.91 14.38 -29.14
N LYS A 536 32.50 13.91 -28.05
CA LYS A 536 33.91 14.17 -27.72
C LYS A 536 34.82 13.50 -28.76
N GLN A 537 34.57 12.23 -29.08
CA GLN A 537 35.31 11.49 -30.09
C GLN A 537 35.23 12.15 -31.48
N ASP A 538 34.02 12.49 -31.95
CA ASP A 538 33.81 13.14 -33.25
C ASP A 538 34.57 14.47 -33.38
N LYS A 539 34.54 15.28 -32.30
CA LYS A 539 35.31 16.54 -32.24
C LYS A 539 36.81 16.29 -32.25
N LEU A 540 37.29 15.33 -31.46
CA LEU A 540 38.72 15.01 -31.38
C LEU A 540 39.25 14.43 -32.69
N ALA A 541 38.49 13.55 -33.35
CA ALA A 541 38.82 12.99 -34.66
C ALA A 541 38.96 14.07 -35.74
N THR A 542 38.26 15.20 -35.60
CA THR A 542 38.41 16.35 -36.51
C THR A 542 39.62 17.22 -36.17
N ILE A 543 39.90 17.44 -34.87
CA ILE A 543 40.91 18.40 -34.41
C ILE A 543 42.32 17.80 -34.37
N LEU A 544 42.47 16.55 -33.91
CA LEU A 544 43.77 15.90 -33.70
C LEU A 544 44.58 15.78 -34.99
N PRO A 545 44.04 15.34 -36.14
CA PRO A 545 44.82 15.28 -37.39
C PRO A 545 45.34 16.65 -37.83
N ALA A 546 44.51 17.70 -37.74
CA ALA A 546 44.91 19.05 -38.11
C ALA A 546 45.98 19.64 -37.17
N MET A 547 45.98 19.25 -35.89
CA MET A 547 47.04 19.63 -34.96
C MET A 547 48.34 18.85 -35.22
N ALA A 548 48.23 17.54 -35.47
CA ALA A 548 49.35 16.66 -35.79
C ALA A 548 50.12 17.15 -37.01
N GLU A 549 49.42 17.44 -38.11
CA GLU A 549 50.03 17.96 -39.35
C GLU A 549 50.79 19.27 -39.10
N LYS A 550 50.17 20.23 -38.39
CA LYS A 550 50.80 21.52 -38.08
C LYS A 550 52.01 21.36 -37.16
N LEU A 551 51.95 20.48 -36.18
CA LEU A 551 53.06 20.22 -35.26
C LEU A 551 54.22 19.52 -35.98
N ALA A 552 53.94 18.55 -36.85
CA ALA A 552 54.94 17.89 -37.68
C ALA A 552 55.64 18.93 -38.59
N ALA A 553 54.87 19.78 -39.27
CA ALA A 553 55.39 20.85 -40.12
C ALA A 553 56.26 21.87 -39.37
N VAL A 554 55.88 22.27 -38.15
CA VAL A 554 56.63 23.25 -37.34
C VAL A 554 57.88 22.64 -36.71
N THR A 555 57.82 21.39 -36.26
CA THR A 555 58.93 20.73 -35.55
C THR A 555 59.90 20.00 -36.47
N GLY A 556 59.55 19.80 -37.75
CA GLY A 556 60.33 19.03 -38.71
C GLY A 556 60.45 17.55 -38.35
N ARG A 557 59.53 17.03 -37.54
CA ARG A 557 59.45 15.62 -37.14
C ARG A 557 58.44 14.90 -38.05
N GLY A 558 58.57 13.58 -38.15
CA GLY A 558 57.65 12.74 -38.93
C GLY A 558 56.20 12.78 -38.43
N GLU A 559 55.33 12.07 -39.15
CA GLU A 559 53.90 11.98 -38.84
C GLU A 559 53.65 11.50 -37.41
N LEU A 560 52.68 12.10 -36.73
CA LEU A 560 52.34 11.80 -35.34
C LEU A 560 51.18 10.81 -35.30
N ASP A 561 51.33 9.78 -34.47
CA ASP A 561 50.30 8.80 -34.17
C ASP A 561 49.17 9.43 -33.32
N ILE A 562 48.01 9.54 -33.95
CA ILE A 562 46.83 10.21 -33.41
C ILE A 562 45.95 9.23 -32.63
N ASP A 563 45.94 7.96 -33.02
CA ASP A 563 45.00 6.96 -32.49
C ASP A 563 45.35 6.59 -31.05
N ALA A 564 46.64 6.37 -30.76
CA ALA A 564 47.11 6.20 -29.38
C ALA A 564 46.83 7.44 -28.51
N THR A 565 46.91 8.64 -29.09
CA THR A 565 46.61 9.90 -28.39
C THR A 565 45.12 10.05 -28.13
N LEU A 566 44.27 9.66 -29.09
CA LEU A 566 42.82 9.67 -28.97
C LEU A 566 42.36 8.72 -27.86
N GLY A 567 42.84 7.47 -27.84
CA GLY A 567 42.51 6.49 -26.81
C GLY A 567 42.87 6.97 -25.40
N ARG A 568 44.04 7.62 -25.23
CA ARG A 568 44.43 8.23 -23.95
C ARG A 568 43.53 9.38 -23.51
N ILE A 569 43.11 10.23 -24.44
CA ILE A 569 42.18 11.35 -24.12
C ILE A 569 40.78 10.83 -23.79
N MET A 570 40.37 9.75 -24.45
CA MET A 570 39.06 9.10 -24.25
C MET A 570 39.00 8.26 -22.97
N GLY A 571 40.15 7.91 -22.40
CA GLY A 571 40.26 7.10 -21.18
C GLY A 571 40.07 5.61 -21.49
N ASP A 572 40.58 5.17 -22.64
CA ASP A 572 40.33 3.85 -23.20
C ASP A 572 41.43 2.87 -22.81
N VAL A 573 41.12 1.58 -22.89
CA VAL A 573 42.15 0.54 -22.89
C VAL A 573 42.81 0.57 -24.26
N LEU A 574 44.08 0.96 -24.29
CA LEU A 574 44.89 1.04 -25.50
C LEU A 574 45.73 -0.24 -25.63
N VAL A 575 45.59 -0.95 -26.74
CA VAL A 575 46.41 -2.11 -27.09
C VAL A 575 47.31 -1.73 -28.26
N THR A 576 48.62 -1.67 -28.03
CA THR A 576 49.61 -1.36 -29.06
C THR A 576 50.42 -2.60 -29.40
N ARG A 577 50.57 -2.93 -30.68
CA ARG A 577 51.44 -3.98 -31.20
C ARG A 577 52.69 -3.39 -31.84
N GLU A 578 53.86 -3.81 -31.40
CA GLU A 578 55.16 -3.42 -31.96
C GLU A 578 55.99 -4.65 -32.34
N GLN A 579 56.69 -4.61 -33.47
CA GLN A 579 57.53 -5.72 -33.93
C GLN A 579 58.95 -5.23 -34.25
N ASN A 580 59.94 -5.73 -33.51
CA ASN A 580 61.38 -5.45 -33.72
C ASN A 580 62.20 -6.70 -33.41
N GLY A 581 62.18 -7.67 -34.31
CA GLY A 581 62.71 -9.02 -34.05
C GLY A 581 61.76 -9.85 -33.17
N SER A 582 61.45 -9.37 -31.97
CA SER A 582 60.42 -9.89 -31.06
C SER A 582 59.13 -9.07 -31.19
N VAL A 583 57.96 -9.69 -30.99
CA VAL A 583 56.66 -9.01 -30.97
C VAL A 583 56.29 -8.64 -29.54
N ARG A 584 55.85 -7.39 -29.35
CA ARG A 584 55.41 -6.84 -28.07
C ARG A 584 53.99 -6.29 -28.20
N LEU A 585 53.07 -6.82 -27.40
CA LEU A 585 51.78 -6.21 -27.13
C LEU A 585 51.87 -5.40 -25.83
N THR A 586 51.47 -4.14 -25.86
CA THR A 586 51.35 -3.30 -24.67
C THR A 586 49.89 -2.95 -24.46
N VAL A 587 49.36 -3.34 -23.31
CA VAL A 587 48.02 -2.99 -22.84
C VAL A 587 48.16 -1.83 -21.86
N GLU A 588 47.71 -0.64 -22.23
CA GLU A 588 47.70 0.57 -21.40
C GLU A 588 46.27 0.89 -20.97
N ASN A 589 45.99 0.86 -19.67
CA ASN A 589 44.67 1.19 -19.15
C ASN A 589 44.58 2.69 -18.80
N ASN A 590 43.89 3.46 -19.63
CA ASN A 590 43.67 4.89 -19.38
C ASN A 590 42.34 5.19 -18.66
N ALA A 591 41.60 4.16 -18.22
CA ALA A 591 40.37 4.29 -17.45
C ALA A 591 40.66 4.41 -15.95
N ASP A 592 39.62 4.80 -15.18
CA ASP A 592 39.70 4.96 -13.72
C ASP A 592 39.42 3.65 -12.94
N THR A 593 39.18 2.55 -13.65
CA THR A 593 38.87 1.20 -13.09
C THR A 593 39.82 0.15 -13.65
N ASN A 594 39.96 -0.99 -12.97
CA ASN A 594 40.74 -2.12 -13.50
C ASN A 594 40.18 -2.58 -14.85
N ALA A 595 41.07 -2.93 -15.76
CA ALA A 595 40.75 -3.56 -17.04
C ALA A 595 41.21 -5.02 -17.01
N GLU A 596 40.36 -5.93 -17.48
CA GLU A 596 40.65 -7.36 -17.57
C GLU A 596 40.43 -7.84 -19.02
N PRO A 597 41.20 -7.33 -20.00
CA PRO A 597 41.04 -7.73 -21.40
C PRO A 597 41.49 -9.18 -21.62
N GLU A 598 40.75 -9.91 -22.45
CA GLU A 598 41.17 -11.19 -23.01
C GLU A 598 41.75 -10.95 -24.40
N LEU A 599 43.08 -10.99 -24.53
CA LEU A 599 43.78 -10.77 -25.79
C LEU A 599 44.04 -12.10 -26.49
N THR A 600 43.66 -12.18 -27.76
CA THR A 600 44.00 -13.30 -28.64
C THR A 600 44.74 -12.77 -29.86
N GLU A 601 45.94 -13.30 -30.11
CA GLU A 601 46.69 -13.03 -31.34
C GLU A 601 46.82 -14.30 -32.17
N ILE A 602 46.62 -14.16 -33.49
CA ILE A 602 46.71 -15.26 -34.46
C ILE A 602 47.97 -15.08 -35.29
N VAL A 603 48.83 -16.10 -35.30
CA VAL A 603 50.11 -16.10 -36.03
C VAL A 603 50.31 -17.37 -36.85
N ALA A 604 51.00 -17.26 -37.98
CA ALA A 604 51.17 -18.35 -38.95
C ALA A 604 52.34 -19.31 -38.66
N ALA A 605 53.10 -19.07 -37.59
CA ALA A 605 54.27 -19.87 -37.21
C ALA A 605 54.32 -20.08 -35.71
N GLU A 606 54.93 -21.18 -35.26
CA GLU A 606 54.99 -21.56 -33.84
C GLU A 606 55.67 -20.45 -33.01
N PRO A 607 54.95 -19.82 -32.06
CA PRO A 607 55.50 -18.74 -31.26
C PRO A 607 56.26 -19.26 -30.06
N THR A 608 57.37 -18.60 -29.71
CA THR A 608 58.06 -18.81 -28.43
C THR A 608 57.68 -17.69 -27.47
N VAL A 609 56.99 -18.00 -26.38
CA VAL A 609 56.52 -17.00 -25.41
C VAL A 609 57.44 -16.96 -24.19
N GLU A 610 57.85 -15.76 -23.76
CA GLU A 610 58.80 -15.60 -22.64
C GLU A 610 58.16 -15.79 -21.25
N THR A 611 56.82 -15.84 -21.15
CA THR A 611 56.08 -15.86 -19.89
C THR A 611 55.11 -17.05 -19.80
N ASP A 612 55.03 -17.68 -18.62
CA ASP A 612 54.08 -18.78 -18.33
C ASP A 612 52.60 -18.32 -18.29
N ALA A 613 52.34 -17.03 -18.50
CA ALA A 613 51.01 -16.42 -18.43
C ALA A 613 50.22 -16.50 -19.75
N ALA A 614 50.83 -17.01 -20.82
CA ALA A 614 50.22 -17.14 -22.14
C ALA A 614 49.76 -18.57 -22.41
N THR A 615 48.59 -18.74 -23.01
CA THR A 615 48.13 -20.04 -23.52
C THR A 615 48.28 -20.07 -25.03
N VAL A 616 49.07 -21.02 -25.54
CA VAL A 616 49.31 -21.21 -26.98
C VAL A 616 48.54 -22.45 -27.47
N VAL A 617 47.76 -22.31 -28.54
CA VAL A 617 46.97 -23.40 -29.14
C VAL A 617 47.16 -23.41 -30.65
N GLU A 618 47.49 -24.57 -31.22
CA GLU A 618 47.56 -24.78 -32.67
C GLU A 618 46.20 -25.26 -33.21
N MET A 619 45.68 -24.60 -34.24
CA MET A 619 44.47 -25.00 -34.97
C MET A 619 44.60 -24.64 -36.46
N ASP A 620 44.32 -25.60 -37.35
CA ASP A 620 44.24 -25.39 -38.81
C ASP A 620 45.48 -24.69 -39.43
N ASP A 621 46.68 -25.14 -39.04
CA ASP A 621 47.99 -24.58 -39.47
C ASP A 621 48.25 -23.11 -39.01
N GLU A 622 47.47 -22.59 -38.06
CA GLU A 622 47.66 -21.30 -37.37
C GLU A 622 47.83 -21.50 -35.84
N TRP A 623 48.49 -20.55 -35.19
CA TRP A 623 48.76 -20.54 -33.76
C TRP A 623 48.04 -19.39 -33.07
N PHE A 624 47.30 -19.70 -32.02
CA PHE A 624 46.53 -18.76 -31.21
C PHE A 624 47.24 -18.53 -29.88
N ILE A 625 47.66 -17.30 -29.61
CA ILE A 625 48.27 -16.92 -28.34
C ILE A 625 47.26 -16.11 -27.53
N ARG A 626 46.94 -16.58 -26.33
CA ARG A 626 45.94 -15.96 -25.46
C ARG A 626 46.55 -15.45 -24.17
N TRP A 627 46.16 -14.24 -23.78
CA TRP A 627 46.50 -13.60 -22.51
C TRP A 627 45.27 -12.99 -21.85
N ALA A 628 45.22 -13.02 -20.52
CA ALA A 628 44.18 -12.36 -19.73
C ALA A 628 44.81 -11.52 -18.62
N PRO A 629 45.53 -10.42 -18.94
CA PRO A 629 46.13 -9.57 -17.92
C PRO A 629 45.07 -8.76 -17.17
N THR A 630 45.26 -8.60 -15.86
CA THR A 630 44.56 -7.55 -15.09
C THR A 630 45.45 -6.31 -15.05
N VAL A 631 44.95 -5.17 -15.54
CA VAL A 631 45.70 -3.91 -15.63
C VAL A 631 44.99 -2.84 -14.79
N GLY A 632 45.66 -2.32 -13.76
CA GLY A 632 45.12 -1.27 -12.90
C GLY A 632 44.99 0.10 -13.61
N PRO A 633 44.26 1.06 -13.01
CA PRO A 633 44.11 2.41 -13.56
C PRO A 633 45.47 3.10 -13.79
N GLY A 634 45.73 3.54 -15.02
CA GLY A 634 47.00 4.18 -15.41
C GLY A 634 48.20 3.24 -15.50
N GLU A 635 48.00 1.93 -15.30
CA GLU A 635 49.05 0.93 -15.41
C GLU A 635 49.17 0.38 -16.84
N ARG A 636 50.27 -0.33 -17.10
CA ARG A 636 50.53 -0.99 -18.38
C ARG A 636 50.99 -2.42 -18.15
N ALA A 637 50.46 -3.35 -18.94
CA ALA A 637 50.95 -4.72 -19.06
C ALA A 637 51.65 -4.90 -20.40
N THR A 638 52.78 -5.61 -20.38
CA THR A 638 53.56 -5.90 -21.59
C THR A 638 53.61 -7.41 -21.78
N LEU A 639 53.24 -7.86 -22.97
CA LEU A 639 53.19 -9.27 -23.37
C LEU A 639 54.15 -9.44 -24.56
N THR A 640 55.04 -10.42 -24.52
CA THR A 640 56.10 -10.62 -25.53
C THR A 640 56.12 -12.06 -26.04
N TYR A 641 56.37 -12.21 -27.34
CA TYR A 641 56.64 -13.50 -27.98
C TYR A 641 57.56 -13.35 -29.20
N ASP A 642 58.27 -14.42 -29.54
CA ASP A 642 59.17 -14.50 -30.69
C ASP A 642 58.60 -15.43 -31.77
N LEU A 643 58.86 -15.09 -33.04
CA LEU A 643 58.58 -15.94 -34.20
C LEU A 643 59.89 -16.40 -34.86
N PRO A 644 59.90 -17.58 -35.53
CA PRO A 644 61.07 -18.03 -36.29
C PRO A 644 61.48 -17.00 -37.36
N THR A 645 62.79 -16.81 -37.57
CA THR A 645 63.37 -15.84 -38.54
C THR A 645 62.93 -16.02 -40.00
N ASP A 646 62.28 -17.14 -40.30
CA ASP A 646 61.91 -17.57 -41.65
C ASP A 646 60.40 -17.31 -41.90
N ALA A 647 59.66 -16.93 -40.86
CA ALA A 647 58.28 -16.48 -40.95
C ALA A 647 58.27 -15.03 -41.45
N GLY A 648 57.72 -14.78 -42.64
CA GLY A 648 57.55 -13.41 -43.15
C GLY A 648 56.61 -12.58 -42.26
N ASP A 649 56.55 -11.26 -42.50
CA ASP A 649 55.61 -10.30 -41.87
C ASP A 649 54.15 -10.58 -42.27
N GLY A 650 53.65 -11.77 -41.90
CA GLY A 650 52.25 -12.13 -42.08
C GLY A 650 51.35 -11.21 -41.25
N ALA A 651 50.18 -10.89 -41.79
CA ALA A 651 49.18 -10.07 -41.13
C ALA A 651 48.70 -10.75 -39.84
N ALA A 652 49.30 -10.39 -38.70
CA ALA A 652 48.82 -10.81 -37.39
C ALA A 652 47.56 -10.02 -37.04
N THR A 653 46.50 -10.72 -36.61
CA THR A 653 45.26 -10.09 -36.15
C THR A 653 45.20 -10.15 -34.63
N VAL A 654 45.06 -9.00 -33.99
CA VAL A 654 44.85 -8.89 -32.54
C VAL A 654 43.36 -8.74 -32.28
N SER A 655 42.79 -9.67 -31.52
CA SER A 655 41.42 -9.61 -31.01
C SER A 655 41.44 -9.37 -29.51
N VAL A 656 40.53 -8.54 -29.01
CA VAL A 656 40.41 -8.21 -27.59
C VAL A 656 38.95 -8.37 -27.18
N GLU A 657 38.71 -9.22 -26.19
CA GLU A 657 37.41 -9.45 -25.57
C GLU A 657 37.42 -8.95 -24.11
N GLY A 658 36.25 -8.85 -23.48
CA GLY A 658 36.13 -8.41 -22.08
C GLY A 658 36.14 -6.89 -21.85
N ILE A 659 36.38 -6.08 -22.89
CA ILE A 659 36.28 -4.61 -22.86
C ILE A 659 35.19 -4.16 -23.84
N ASP A 660 34.37 -3.17 -23.44
CA ASP A 660 33.39 -2.55 -24.34
C ASP A 660 34.12 -1.95 -25.56
N GLU A 661 33.67 -2.27 -26.78
CA GLU A 661 34.31 -1.80 -28.03
C GLU A 661 34.46 -0.27 -28.07
N GLN A 662 33.57 0.47 -27.42
CA GLN A 662 33.63 1.94 -27.36
C GLN A 662 34.70 2.46 -26.39
N GLN A 663 35.28 1.58 -25.56
CA GLN A 663 36.32 1.83 -24.57
C GLN A 663 37.65 1.14 -24.90
N LEU A 664 37.76 0.60 -26.11
CA LEU A 664 38.95 -0.09 -26.60
C LEU A 664 39.54 0.66 -27.79
N THR A 665 40.85 0.85 -27.80
CA THR A 665 41.61 1.34 -28.96
C THR A 665 42.70 0.33 -29.29
N ILE A 666 42.75 -0.16 -30.53
CA ILE A 666 43.81 -1.06 -31.00
C ILE A 666 44.67 -0.33 -32.02
N ASP A 667 45.98 -0.28 -31.78
CA ASP A 667 46.99 0.28 -32.66
C ASP A 667 47.97 -0.82 -33.10
N THR A 668 48.00 -1.12 -34.40
CA THR A 668 48.76 -2.25 -34.96
C THR A 668 49.87 -1.86 -35.94
N GLU A 669 50.05 -0.57 -36.25
CA GLU A 669 50.94 -0.10 -37.32
C GLU A 669 52.19 0.64 -36.79
N ARG A 670 53.07 -0.06 -36.06
CA ARG A 670 54.43 0.43 -35.78
C ARG A 670 55.51 -0.43 -36.43
N GLU A 671 55.89 -0.08 -37.66
CA GLU A 671 57.27 -0.25 -38.11
C GLU A 671 58.10 0.89 -37.50
N THR A 672 58.92 0.59 -36.49
CA THR A 672 59.90 1.55 -35.98
C THR A 672 61.02 1.72 -36.99
N ASP A 673 61.01 2.83 -37.72
CA ASP A 673 62.15 3.30 -38.51
C ASP A 673 63.33 3.59 -37.56
N THR A 674 64.28 2.65 -37.46
CA THR A 674 65.57 2.84 -36.79
C THR A 674 66.45 3.80 -37.58
N THR A 675 66.13 5.09 -37.52
CA THR A 675 67.12 6.15 -37.76
C THR A 675 66.90 7.33 -36.82
N ARG A 676 67.48 7.24 -35.61
CA ARG A 676 67.87 8.43 -34.84
C ARG A 676 69.12 8.20 -34.01
#